data_AF-A0A2B4SM72-F1
#
_entry.id   AF-A0A2B4SM72-F1
#
_cell.length_a   1.000
_cell.length_b   1.000
_cell.length_c   1.000
_cell.angle_alpha   90.00
_cell.angle_beta   90.00
_cell.angle_gamma   90.00
#
_symmetry.space_group_name_H-M   'P 1'
#
loop_
_entity.id
_entity.type
_entity.pdbx_description
1 polymer ?
#
loop_
_entity_poly.entity_id
_entity_poly.type
_entity_poly.pdbx_seq_one_letter_code
_entity_poly.pdbx_strand_id
1 'polypeptide(L)'
;MSHREHFLSSVVNDSPQAFLRFIEQHKSKNDTFDIEETLQTLPKKDHERLWSGLRDMTHKLLLTNPVGSHENEDEGPSEWPVLLSHLEGVTKVALCALAVILEKSTHVSSAFLETAVILHGLLMSLPEGYESLQNDIAQLCELWFLNELEGKEELITQAFPYLIIKSLGRGIISDVNRVWSLRQCLHLMDFDDDSSESLKQLLHQCMIHPVYLKLEEGRRFLSYAFGLNPGLSKEFHRTIKNQIPYCSMNVLSLYGEVYFRAWRVASGAYLKVLEENCIQDLMFAAVHAQRTGTQSMASRLRKVLEYIHQQKKQRGVDEALLRLYQPIIWRAFKVANPMVRANAAALLTDTFPLQNPDAGNEEIDELLQKQFDILKDLMEDPHPTVRATATHGVCRITGVFWELIPAHIIKMFLTKLYSSFCCLRSILIKDKDTLKISNGIGEMWSSSAVRVAVFQGLKFLLDNRLSHPLLKSLLSNLQDLVHDQAERVRVAFLDVLLLVKGLKAVKFWNVVPLEQLLARLEVEQSATVIRRLVKLLVNSFHPTRKSVDEQAIRCSALWQSNPLAARKFYQYVHLHTTVSATGKFIAFLGNCLMECARNEHNESSLSLEPDNQAEDKENSECLEKIGTCDVSTLAGLAETIAICWGGIKDKLDKGEPTCRTAVQERHDKLRNIADNLRLIMATIESRLSSADSVPVPLSASDEEFFQKAFQAYCLLEIHLHHMEKNDDYEGASTAMENVLVWADRVLLPMINMDRKVSVQLIKGGTGTKRAREEEQLCCLATHLVETILMCLSEIVMLRMAEENFYNHAAVFTTSLAKIGCKAVEFLPHLSKLLYQLAHSLLLSDETGNVAVQSGPVSIVLTNILQILTACDSTEVDVLTQALLTFRPALAEVLMLTELGRKRGSESNACVVTPLLSAVLTNITQQTRAVEDDTDAVPELPKFASFILKMITSTQPLLRSFLLELKQRVLSGALDKNIDQQEAVISLLGAIRGKAETSIVKTCALQISEQLKACDGSDVGEQRNEIQRARSQVQILLSKLQIVD
;
A
#
# COMPACT_ATOMS: atom_id res chain seq x y z
N MET A 1 58.41 21.10 61.39
CA MET A 1 57.92 21.93 60.29
C MET A 1 56.58 21.35 59.86
N SER A 2 55.58 22.21 59.61
CA SER A 2 54.26 21.70 59.20
C SER A 2 54.34 21.13 57.77
N HIS A 3 53.47 20.19 57.40
CA HIS A 3 53.39 19.66 56.02
C HIS A 3 53.30 20.79 54.97
N ARG A 4 52.77 21.95 55.34
CA ARG A 4 52.66 23.17 54.51
C ARG A 4 54.02 23.77 54.16
N GLU A 5 54.91 23.89 55.15
CA GLU A 5 56.27 24.42 54.94
C GLU A 5 57.08 23.48 54.06
N HIS A 6 56.92 22.17 54.23
CA HIS A 6 57.58 21.17 53.39
C HIS A 6 57.08 21.19 51.94
N PHE A 7 55.76 21.30 51.73
CA PHE A 7 55.18 21.47 50.40
C PHE A 7 55.73 22.73 49.70
N LEU A 8 55.69 23.89 50.37
CA LEU A 8 56.24 25.13 49.82
C LEU A 8 57.75 25.02 49.54
N SER A 9 58.51 24.39 50.44
CA SER A 9 59.95 24.19 50.26
C SER A 9 60.29 23.27 49.08
N SER A 10 59.43 22.30 48.75
CA SER A 10 59.66 21.39 47.62
C SER A 10 59.67 22.13 46.28
N VAL A 11 58.85 23.17 46.18
CA VAL A 11 58.73 24.03 45.00
C VAL A 11 59.84 25.09 44.98
N VAL A 12 60.07 25.78 46.10
CA VAL A 12 61.09 26.85 46.21
C VAL A 12 62.52 26.30 46.02
N ASN A 13 62.78 25.05 46.43
CA ASN A 13 64.07 24.41 46.26
C ASN A 13 64.25 23.71 44.90
N ASP A 14 63.33 23.93 43.94
CA ASP A 14 63.37 23.36 42.59
C ASP A 14 63.50 21.82 42.58
N SER A 15 62.66 21.12 43.36
CA SER A 15 62.69 19.66 43.49
C SER A 15 61.41 18.98 42.96
N PRO A 16 61.34 18.61 41.66
CA PRO A 16 60.16 17.99 41.05
C PRO A 16 59.72 16.70 41.73
N GLN A 17 60.66 15.82 42.11
CA GLN A 17 60.34 14.55 42.76
C GLN A 17 59.75 14.75 44.16
N ALA A 18 60.23 15.74 44.92
CA ALA A 18 59.68 16.05 46.23
C ALA A 18 58.26 16.64 46.12
N PHE A 19 58.04 17.50 45.11
CA PHE A 19 56.71 18.03 44.79
C PHE A 19 55.72 16.91 44.41
N LEU A 20 56.12 16.01 43.50
CA LEU A 20 55.27 14.90 43.05
C LEU A 20 54.83 13.97 44.19
N ARG A 21 55.68 13.73 45.20
CA ARG A 21 55.29 12.96 46.39
C ARG A 21 54.11 13.60 47.14
N PHE A 22 54.05 14.92 47.24
CA PHE A 22 52.90 15.60 47.85
C PHE A 22 51.64 15.50 47.00
N ILE A 23 51.78 15.47 45.67
CA ILE A 23 50.65 15.22 44.75
C ILE A 23 50.11 13.79 44.93
N GLU A 24 51.00 12.80 45.07
CA GLU A 24 50.62 11.40 45.35
C GLU A 24 49.95 11.26 46.72
N GLN A 25 50.46 11.95 47.75
CA GLN A 25 49.84 11.99 49.07
C GLN A 25 48.41 12.55 49.02
N HIS A 26 48.19 13.65 48.29
CA HIS A 26 46.85 14.20 48.08
C HIS A 26 45.91 13.26 47.32
N LYS A 27 46.43 12.48 46.36
CA LYS A 27 45.64 11.47 45.63
C LYS A 27 45.31 10.24 46.49
N SER A 28 46.06 9.99 47.57
CA SER A 28 45.88 8.82 48.44
C SER A 28 44.76 9.00 49.45
N LYS A 29 43.83 8.03 49.51
CA LYS A 29 42.75 8.01 50.53
C LYS A 29 43.26 7.76 51.95
N ASN A 30 44.52 7.32 52.10
CA ASN A 30 45.10 6.91 53.38
C ASN A 30 46.02 7.99 54.00
N ASP A 31 46.23 9.11 53.30
CA ASP A 31 47.03 10.23 53.79
C ASP A 31 46.12 11.39 54.21
N THR A 32 46.57 12.22 55.15
CA THR A 32 45.82 13.39 55.66
C THR A 32 46.18 14.67 54.92
N PHE A 33 47.14 14.64 53.99
CA PHE A 33 47.55 15.82 53.24
C PHE A 33 46.52 16.23 52.18
N ASP A 34 45.96 17.42 52.33
CA ASP A 34 45.05 18.04 51.36
C ASP A 34 45.62 19.35 50.80
N ILE A 35 45.66 19.45 49.47
CA ILE A 35 46.18 20.63 48.76
C ILE A 35 45.27 21.83 48.98
N GLU A 36 43.96 21.64 48.97
CA GLU A 36 42.98 22.72 49.12
C GLU A 36 43.06 23.33 50.51
N GLU A 37 43.08 22.52 51.57
CA GLU A 37 43.26 22.96 52.96
C GLU A 37 44.61 23.70 53.15
N THR A 38 45.67 23.18 52.51
CA THR A 38 47.00 23.81 52.54
C THR A 38 46.95 25.18 51.89
N LEU A 39 46.39 25.30 50.68
CA LEU A 39 46.25 26.58 49.97
C LEU A 39 45.37 27.56 50.74
N GLN A 40 44.30 27.10 51.39
CA GLN A 40 43.39 27.94 52.17
C GLN A 40 44.04 28.67 53.36
N THR A 41 45.18 28.18 53.83
CA THR A 41 45.85 28.64 55.06
C THR A 41 47.18 29.33 54.79
N LEU A 42 47.62 29.38 53.53
CA LEU A 42 48.85 30.08 53.13
C LEU A 42 48.65 31.61 53.15
N PRO A 43 49.59 32.39 53.69
CA PRO A 43 49.55 33.84 53.56
C PRO A 43 49.86 34.28 52.12
N LYS A 44 49.39 35.47 51.72
CA LYS A 44 49.56 36.01 50.36
C LYS A 44 51.01 35.95 49.82
N LYS A 45 52.01 36.20 50.67
CA LYS A 45 53.44 36.14 50.27
C LYS A 45 53.90 34.74 49.90
N ASP A 46 53.37 33.72 50.58
CA ASP A 46 53.76 32.34 50.31
C ASP A 46 52.98 31.75 49.13
N HIS A 47 51.78 32.27 48.82
CA HIS A 47 51.13 32.02 47.52
C HIS A 47 51.98 32.53 46.35
N GLU A 48 52.51 33.75 46.43
CA GLU A 48 53.36 34.31 45.37
C GLU A 48 54.63 33.47 45.17
N ARG A 49 55.25 33.04 46.28
CA ARG A 49 56.44 32.16 46.24
C ARG A 49 56.13 30.80 45.66
N LEU A 50 55.00 30.20 46.02
CA LEU A 50 54.56 28.92 45.46
C LEU A 50 54.41 29.03 43.95
N TRP A 51 53.65 30.01 43.46
CA TRP A 51 53.40 30.16 42.03
C TRP A 51 54.63 30.55 41.23
N SER A 52 55.48 31.44 41.78
CA SER A 52 56.77 31.77 41.15
C SER A 52 57.65 30.53 40.99
N GLY A 53 57.76 29.72 42.05
CA GLY A 53 58.56 28.49 41.97
C GLY A 53 57.95 27.42 41.07
N LEU A 54 56.61 27.26 41.05
CA LEU A 54 55.94 26.31 40.14
C LEU A 54 56.14 26.72 38.68
N ARG A 55 56.01 28.01 38.37
CA ARG A 55 56.28 28.55 37.03
C ARG A 55 57.72 28.27 36.60
N ASP A 56 58.69 28.65 37.44
CA ASP A 56 60.12 28.54 37.10
C ASP A 56 60.54 27.07 36.93
N MET A 57 60.07 26.19 37.81
CA MET A 57 60.28 24.74 37.72
C MET A 57 59.66 24.16 36.43
N THR A 58 58.43 24.56 36.10
CA THR A 58 57.74 24.12 34.87
C THR A 58 58.49 24.59 33.62
N HIS A 59 58.91 25.87 33.59
CA HIS A 59 59.66 26.44 32.49
C HIS A 59 61.00 25.72 32.28
N LYS A 60 61.73 25.43 33.36
CA LYS A 60 63.00 24.70 33.29
C LYS A 60 62.82 23.28 32.75
N LEU A 61 61.80 22.55 33.22
CA LEU A 61 61.50 21.19 32.75
C LEU A 61 61.07 21.16 31.27
N LEU A 62 60.38 22.19 30.79
CA LEU A 62 60.02 22.33 29.37
C LEU A 62 61.24 22.65 28.49
N LEU A 63 62.21 23.43 29.00
CA LEU A 63 63.45 23.70 28.28
C LEU A 63 64.34 22.45 28.16
N THR A 64 64.35 21.58 29.18
CA THR A 64 65.10 20.32 29.12
C THR A 64 64.41 19.23 28.31
N ASN A 65 63.10 19.38 28.07
CA ASN A 65 62.28 18.44 27.32
C ASN A 65 61.36 19.19 26.34
N PRO A 66 61.88 19.66 25.18
CA PRO A 66 61.12 20.46 24.23
C PRO A 66 59.99 19.64 23.60
N VAL A 67 58.80 20.24 23.54
CA VAL A 67 57.60 19.60 23.00
C VAL A 67 57.69 19.56 21.47
N GLY A 68 57.78 18.37 20.88
CA GLY A 68 57.81 18.15 19.42
C GLY A 68 59.07 17.47 18.85
N SER A 69 60.07 17.12 19.66
CA SER A 69 61.32 16.48 19.20
C SER A 69 61.25 14.94 19.12
N HIS A 70 60.09 14.35 18.86
CA HIS A 70 59.87 12.90 18.86
C HIS A 70 60.42 12.15 17.61
N GLU A 71 61.13 12.81 16.70
CA GLU A 71 61.62 12.17 15.46
C GLU A 71 63.11 11.75 15.49
N ASN A 72 63.88 12.10 16.53
CA ASN A 72 65.29 11.73 16.61
C ASN A 72 65.54 10.81 17.83
N GLU A 73 65.68 9.50 17.58
CA GLU A 73 65.89 8.45 18.60
C GLU A 73 67.27 8.45 19.29
N ASP A 74 68.15 9.45 19.04
CA ASP A 74 69.59 9.33 19.34
C ASP A 74 70.14 10.18 20.51
N GLU A 75 69.34 10.81 21.37
CA GLU A 75 69.88 11.53 22.56
C GLU A 75 69.17 11.22 23.88
N GLY A 76 69.84 10.43 24.74
CA GLY A 76 69.66 10.40 26.21
C GLY A 76 68.37 9.76 26.77
N PRO A 77 68.35 9.42 28.08
CA PRO A 77 67.13 8.95 28.73
C PRO A 77 66.09 10.07 28.80
N SER A 78 65.00 9.91 28.07
CA SER A 78 63.89 10.88 28.02
C SER A 78 63.24 11.05 29.41
N GLU A 79 63.32 12.25 29.99
CA GLU A 79 62.64 12.62 31.26
C GLU A 79 61.16 13.00 31.04
N TRP A 80 60.61 12.69 29.85
CA TRP A 80 59.24 12.99 29.44
C TRP A 80 58.14 12.49 30.40
N PRO A 81 58.23 11.26 30.98
CA PRO A 81 57.24 10.82 31.96
C PRO A 81 57.24 11.67 33.25
N VAL A 82 58.40 12.21 33.62
CA VAL A 82 58.55 13.08 34.80
C VAL A 82 57.93 14.45 34.51
N LEU A 83 58.18 15.02 33.33
CA LEU A 83 57.54 16.26 32.89
C LEU A 83 56.01 16.12 32.89
N LEU A 84 55.46 15.05 32.30
CA LEU A 84 54.00 14.87 32.23
C LEU A 84 53.38 14.70 33.62
N SER A 85 54.01 13.92 34.50
CA SER A 85 53.58 13.79 35.90
C SER A 85 53.63 15.14 36.64
N HIS A 86 54.68 15.95 36.37
CA HIS A 86 54.82 17.30 36.91
C HIS A 86 53.70 18.21 36.42
N LEU A 87 53.39 18.21 35.11
CA LEU A 87 52.30 18.98 34.53
C LEU A 87 50.94 18.57 35.12
N GLU A 88 50.69 17.28 35.34
CA GLU A 88 49.50 16.80 36.07
C GLU A 88 49.44 17.36 37.51
N GLY A 89 50.57 17.33 38.21
CA GLY A 89 50.69 17.88 39.56
C GLY A 89 50.40 19.37 39.61
N VAL A 90 51.03 20.16 38.73
CA VAL A 90 50.82 21.61 38.62
C VAL A 90 49.37 21.92 38.27
N THR A 91 48.79 21.23 37.29
CA THR A 91 47.38 21.41 36.90
C THR A 91 46.44 21.08 38.05
N LYS A 92 46.72 20.03 38.83
CA LYS A 92 45.92 19.68 40.01
C LYS A 92 45.98 20.76 41.08
N VAL A 93 47.18 21.29 41.38
CA VAL A 93 47.36 22.41 42.31
C VAL A 93 46.63 23.66 41.80
N ALA A 94 46.67 23.94 40.50
CA ALA A 94 45.97 25.05 39.86
C ALA A 94 44.45 24.96 40.01
N LEU A 95 43.87 23.78 39.78
CA LEU A 95 42.43 23.55 39.97
C LEU A 95 42.01 23.71 41.44
N CYS A 96 42.78 23.17 42.39
CA CYS A 96 42.53 23.38 43.82
C CYS A 96 42.66 24.86 44.21
N ALA A 97 43.65 25.58 43.66
CA ALA A 97 43.82 27.00 43.93
C ALA A 97 42.67 27.84 43.41
N LEU A 98 42.15 27.53 42.21
CA LEU A 98 40.94 28.18 41.71
C LEU A 98 39.74 27.94 42.65
N ALA A 99 39.53 26.71 43.13
CA ALA A 99 38.44 26.44 44.07
C ALA A 99 38.53 27.35 45.32
N VAL A 100 39.73 27.46 45.91
CA VAL A 100 39.98 28.36 47.05
C VAL A 100 39.73 29.84 46.71
N ILE A 101 40.17 30.28 45.53
CA ILE A 101 40.01 31.67 45.08
C ILE A 101 38.53 32.02 44.95
N LEU A 102 37.74 31.12 44.36
CA LEU A 102 36.31 31.31 44.15
C LEU A 102 35.51 31.35 45.46
N GLU A 103 35.93 30.59 46.48
CA GLU A 103 35.30 30.63 47.80
C GLU A 103 35.65 31.88 48.62
N LYS A 104 36.90 32.35 48.55
CA LYS A 104 37.43 33.40 49.45
C LYS A 104 37.68 34.76 48.79
N SER A 105 37.41 34.91 47.49
CA SER A 105 37.65 36.15 46.72
C SER A 105 39.09 36.66 46.83
N THR A 106 40.07 35.76 46.75
CA THR A 106 41.49 36.11 46.84
C THR A 106 42.05 36.61 45.51
N HIS A 107 43.11 37.41 45.55
CA HIS A 107 43.78 37.96 44.37
C HIS A 107 44.59 36.86 43.65
N VAL A 108 44.50 36.82 42.31
CA VAL A 108 45.28 35.91 41.46
C VAL A 108 46.70 36.45 41.26
N SER A 109 47.73 35.71 41.67
CA SER A 109 49.13 36.14 41.45
C SER A 109 49.50 36.13 39.97
N SER A 110 50.33 37.09 39.53
CA SER A 110 50.87 37.15 38.16
C SER A 110 51.53 35.83 37.72
N ALA A 111 52.34 35.22 38.60
CA ALA A 111 52.98 33.94 38.35
C ALA A 111 51.99 32.77 38.16
N PHE A 112 50.78 32.87 38.72
CA PHE A 112 49.74 31.85 38.53
C PHE A 112 49.14 31.95 37.13
N LEU A 113 48.83 33.18 36.69
CA LEU A 113 48.37 33.43 35.32
C LEU A 113 49.43 32.96 34.31
N GLU A 114 50.69 33.34 34.48
CA GLU A 114 51.79 32.88 33.61
C GLU A 114 51.90 31.35 33.55
N THR A 115 51.75 30.67 34.69
CA THR A 115 51.72 29.20 34.73
C THR A 115 50.52 28.64 33.95
N ALA A 116 49.33 29.24 34.09
CA ALA A 116 48.14 28.83 33.36
C ALA A 116 48.30 29.04 31.85
N VAL A 117 48.93 30.14 31.42
CA VAL A 117 49.24 30.42 30.00
C VAL A 117 50.21 29.40 29.43
N ILE A 118 51.24 28.99 30.19
CA ILE A 118 52.15 27.90 29.81
C ILE A 118 51.36 26.59 29.60
N LEU A 119 50.50 26.22 30.55
CA LEU A 119 49.70 25.00 30.46
C LEU A 119 48.75 25.03 29.24
N HIS A 120 48.09 26.17 29.01
CA HIS A 120 47.22 26.39 27.87
C HIS A 120 47.97 26.24 26.53
N GLY A 121 49.17 26.80 26.42
CA GLY A 121 50.00 26.69 25.22
C GLY A 121 50.42 25.25 24.89
N LEU A 122 50.45 24.37 25.88
CA LEU A 122 50.78 22.95 25.71
C LEU A 122 49.58 22.08 25.33
N LEU A 123 48.35 22.58 25.50
CA LEU A 123 47.11 21.78 25.45
C LEU A 123 46.99 20.93 24.16
N MET A 124 47.27 21.54 23.01
CA MET A 124 47.17 20.90 21.69
C MET A 124 48.41 20.11 21.29
N SER A 125 49.49 20.18 22.08
CA SER A 125 50.80 19.60 21.77
C SER A 125 51.15 18.39 22.66
N LEU A 126 50.26 18.01 23.57
CA LEU A 126 50.45 16.84 24.44
C LEU A 126 50.33 15.52 23.65
N PRO A 127 51.10 14.47 24.00
CA PRO A 127 51.07 13.18 23.32
C PRO A 127 49.73 12.43 23.47
N GLU A 128 49.46 11.52 22.53
CA GLU A 128 48.34 10.57 22.64
C GLU A 128 48.47 9.73 23.92
N GLY A 129 47.35 9.54 24.63
CA GLY A 129 47.30 8.82 25.92
C GLY A 129 47.14 9.71 27.16
N TYR A 130 47.30 11.04 27.04
CA TYR A 130 47.16 12.01 28.14
C TYR A 130 45.88 12.86 28.04
N GLU A 131 44.78 12.27 27.55
CA GLU A 131 43.47 12.93 27.40
C GLU A 131 42.91 13.50 28.72
N SER A 132 43.25 12.88 29.86
CA SER A 132 42.87 13.36 31.19
C SER A 132 43.55 14.68 31.54
N LEU A 133 44.86 14.79 31.32
CA LEU A 133 45.61 16.01 31.55
C LEU A 133 45.13 17.14 30.64
N GLN A 134 44.90 16.86 29.36
CA GLN A 134 44.33 17.84 28.43
C GLN A 134 42.95 18.33 28.92
N ASN A 135 42.11 17.42 29.42
CA ASN A 135 40.81 17.79 29.97
C ASN A 135 40.93 18.65 31.23
N ASP A 136 41.87 18.36 32.12
CA ASP A 136 42.06 19.11 33.36
C ASP A 136 42.62 20.51 33.09
N ILE A 137 43.53 20.65 32.12
CA ILE A 137 44.02 21.95 31.63
C ILE A 137 42.88 22.75 31.00
N ALA A 138 42.05 22.12 30.16
CA ALA A 138 40.89 22.78 29.57
C ALA A 138 39.88 23.22 30.63
N GLN A 139 39.63 22.39 31.65
CA GLN A 139 38.77 22.72 32.78
C GLN A 139 39.31 23.90 33.60
N LEU A 140 40.63 23.98 33.79
CA LEU A 140 41.28 25.13 34.41
C LEU A 140 40.97 26.42 33.63
N CYS A 141 41.18 26.39 32.31
CA CYS A 141 40.91 27.52 31.43
C CYS A 141 39.41 27.89 31.41
N GLU A 142 38.52 26.90 31.40
CA GLU A 142 37.05 27.09 31.48
C GLU A 142 36.65 27.83 32.75
N LEU A 143 37.09 27.35 33.91
CA LEU A 143 36.78 27.96 35.19
C LEU A 143 37.33 29.37 35.27
N TRP A 144 38.53 29.61 34.73
CA TRP A 144 39.14 30.93 34.68
C TRP A 144 38.27 31.93 33.89
N PHE A 145 37.81 31.51 32.71
CA PHE A 145 37.00 32.34 31.84
C PHE A 145 35.59 32.58 32.40
N LEU A 146 34.92 31.53 32.89
CA LEU A 146 33.54 31.61 33.40
C LEU A 146 33.41 32.44 34.66
N ASN A 147 34.47 32.55 35.47
CA ASN A 147 34.51 33.38 36.67
C ASN A 147 35.09 34.79 36.43
N GLU A 148 35.30 35.17 35.17
CA GLU A 148 35.79 36.50 34.76
C GLU A 148 37.10 36.94 35.44
N LEU A 149 38.01 36.00 35.68
CA LEU A 149 39.31 36.30 36.29
C LEU A 149 40.21 37.12 35.35
N GLU A 150 41.18 37.83 35.93
CA GLU A 150 42.15 38.63 35.19
C GLU A 150 42.98 37.75 34.22
N GLY A 151 43.26 38.26 33.01
CA GLY A 151 44.01 37.53 31.98
C GLY A 151 43.23 36.42 31.26
N LYS A 152 41.91 36.29 31.46
CA LYS A 152 41.09 35.22 30.85
C LYS A 152 41.19 35.10 29.33
N GLU A 153 41.48 36.19 28.64
CA GLU A 153 41.57 36.27 27.17
C GLU A 153 42.77 35.46 26.63
N GLU A 154 43.81 35.30 27.43
CA GLU A 154 45.02 34.55 27.07
C GLU A 154 44.80 33.02 27.10
N LEU A 155 43.74 32.56 27.78
CA LEU A 155 43.52 31.13 28.08
C LEU A 155 42.47 30.45 27.19
N ILE A 156 41.98 31.09 26.13
CA ILE A 156 40.86 30.55 25.33
C ILE A 156 41.25 30.06 23.93
N THR A 157 42.34 30.56 23.34
CA THR A 157 42.68 30.31 21.94
C THR A 157 42.98 28.85 21.61
N GLN A 158 43.49 28.07 22.57
CA GLN A 158 43.65 26.61 22.46
C GLN A 158 42.56 25.82 23.21
N ALA A 159 42.11 26.31 24.37
CA ALA A 159 41.11 25.63 25.19
C ALA A 159 39.78 25.44 24.47
N PHE A 160 39.32 26.46 23.74
CA PHE A 160 38.02 26.37 23.08
C PHE A 160 38.04 25.45 21.84
N PRO A 161 39.01 25.51 20.91
CA PRO A 161 39.16 24.52 19.85
C PRO A 161 39.26 23.08 20.37
N TYR A 162 40.03 22.86 21.45
CA TYR A 162 40.13 21.54 22.09
C TYR A 162 38.75 21.01 22.53
N LEU A 163 37.92 21.84 23.17
CA LEU A 163 36.57 21.43 23.58
C LEU A 163 35.66 21.12 22.40
N ILE A 164 35.77 21.87 21.31
CA ILE A 164 35.02 21.54 20.09
C ILE A 164 35.49 20.17 19.55
N ILE A 165 36.79 19.96 19.38
CA ILE A 165 37.36 18.68 18.91
C ILE A 165 36.88 17.52 19.78
N LYS A 166 36.96 17.68 21.10
CA LYS A 166 36.48 16.68 22.07
C LYS A 166 34.98 16.39 21.91
N SER A 167 34.16 17.45 21.78
CA SER A 167 32.71 17.32 21.60
C SER A 167 32.32 16.66 20.27
N LEU A 168 33.13 16.85 19.22
CA LEU A 168 32.93 16.24 17.90
C LEU A 168 33.41 14.78 17.85
N GLY A 169 34.39 14.41 18.69
CA GLY A 169 34.93 13.05 18.74
C GLY A 169 33.97 12.03 19.35
N ARG A 170 33.78 12.07 20.68
CA ARG A 170 32.94 11.08 21.40
C ARG A 170 31.47 11.49 21.51
N GLY A 171 31.13 12.75 21.23
CA GLY A 171 29.74 13.19 21.18
C GLY A 171 29.01 13.16 22.52
N ILE A 172 29.70 13.41 23.63
CA ILE A 172 29.12 13.36 24.98
C ILE A 172 28.32 14.65 25.25
N ILE A 173 27.13 14.51 25.85
CA ILE A 173 26.22 15.62 26.16
C ILE A 173 26.90 16.71 27.01
N SER A 174 27.71 16.30 27.99
CA SER A 174 28.45 17.22 28.87
C SER A 174 29.42 18.11 28.10
N ASP A 175 30.06 17.60 27.04
CA ASP A 175 31.05 18.37 26.29
C ASP A 175 30.37 19.47 25.45
N VAL A 176 29.21 19.19 24.84
CA VAL A 176 28.42 20.22 24.14
C VAL A 176 27.94 21.30 25.11
N ASN A 177 27.56 20.93 26.33
CA ASN A 177 27.18 21.90 27.37
C ASN A 177 28.36 22.80 27.74
N ARG A 178 29.58 22.26 27.84
CA ARG A 178 30.80 23.05 28.10
C ARG A 178 31.08 24.04 26.97
N VAL A 179 30.98 23.59 25.72
CA VAL A 179 31.11 24.47 24.54
C VAL A 179 30.07 25.60 24.56
N TRP A 180 28.81 25.30 24.87
CA TRP A 180 27.77 26.31 25.02
C TRP A 180 28.07 27.31 26.15
N SER A 181 28.56 26.84 27.30
CA SER A 181 28.93 27.70 28.43
C SER A 181 30.02 28.70 28.06
N LEU A 182 31.03 28.27 27.29
CA LEU A 182 32.14 29.12 26.87
C LEU A 182 31.89 29.96 25.62
N ARG A 183 30.72 29.87 24.96
CA ARG A 183 30.43 30.52 23.66
C ARG A 183 30.85 32.00 23.53
N GLN A 184 30.84 32.77 24.62
CA GLN A 184 31.20 34.19 24.62
C GLN A 184 32.66 34.43 24.22
N CYS A 185 33.55 33.44 24.39
CA CYS A 185 34.94 33.53 23.94
C CYS A 185 35.06 33.78 22.43
N LEU A 186 34.05 33.39 21.64
CA LEU A 186 34.02 33.59 20.19
C LEU A 186 34.00 35.06 19.79
N HIS A 187 33.58 35.98 20.67
CA HIS A 187 33.65 37.41 20.42
C HIS A 187 35.07 37.99 20.52
N LEU A 188 36.00 37.24 21.11
CA LEU A 188 37.42 37.62 21.22
C LEU A 188 38.25 37.16 20.02
N MET A 189 37.64 36.40 19.10
CA MET A 189 38.30 35.87 17.91
C MET A 189 38.09 36.81 16.73
N ASP A 190 39.16 37.13 16.00
CA ASP A 190 39.08 37.81 14.72
C ASP A 190 38.84 36.79 13.59
N PHE A 191 37.60 36.71 13.12
CA PHE A 191 37.23 35.80 12.03
C PHE A 191 37.61 36.32 10.64
N ASP A 192 38.13 37.53 10.51
CA ASP A 192 38.60 38.03 9.22
C ASP A 192 40.10 37.73 9.00
N ASP A 193 40.82 37.33 10.06
CA ASP A 193 42.22 36.89 10.02
C ASP A 193 42.37 35.40 9.66
N ASP A 194 43.44 35.07 8.93
CA ASP A 194 43.75 33.72 8.45
C ASP A 194 44.04 32.73 9.60
N SER A 195 44.48 33.22 10.76
CA SER A 195 44.75 32.38 11.95
C SER A 195 43.49 31.69 12.50
N SER A 196 42.30 32.23 12.20
CA SER A 196 41.02 31.68 12.65
C SER A 196 40.49 30.52 11.80
N GLU A 197 41.16 30.18 10.69
CA GLU A 197 40.68 29.21 9.70
C GLU A 197 40.45 27.81 10.30
N SER A 198 41.36 27.34 11.17
CA SER A 198 41.21 26.06 11.85
C SER A 198 39.95 26.01 12.73
N LEU A 199 39.66 27.10 13.47
CA LEU A 199 38.46 27.24 14.27
C LEU A 199 37.20 27.32 13.39
N LYS A 200 37.24 28.06 12.28
CA LYS A 200 36.12 28.09 11.32
C LYS A 200 35.79 26.69 10.84
N GLN A 201 36.77 25.87 10.48
CA GLN A 201 36.56 24.49 10.04
C GLN A 201 35.90 23.63 11.13
N LEU A 202 36.30 23.79 12.40
CA LEU A 202 35.65 23.11 13.52
C LEU A 202 34.18 23.54 13.70
N LEU A 203 33.88 24.85 13.58
CA LEU A 203 32.51 25.36 13.64
C LEU A 203 31.63 24.83 12.49
N HIS A 204 32.20 24.68 11.29
CA HIS A 204 31.51 24.03 10.17
C HIS A 204 31.14 22.57 10.48
N GLN A 205 32.03 21.82 11.13
CA GLN A 205 31.72 20.45 11.56
C GLN A 205 30.60 20.42 12.61
N CYS A 206 30.57 21.37 13.55
CA CYS A 206 29.48 21.50 14.52
C CYS A 206 28.10 21.66 13.83
N MET A 207 28.02 22.41 12.72
CA MET A 207 26.76 22.66 11.98
C MET A 207 26.11 21.39 11.41
N ILE A 208 26.89 20.33 11.21
CA ILE A 208 26.41 19.07 10.61
C ILE A 208 26.47 17.90 11.58
N HIS A 209 27.00 18.11 12.78
CA HIS A 209 27.19 17.04 13.75
C HIS A 209 25.87 16.65 14.44
N PRO A 210 25.47 15.36 14.46
CA PRO A 210 24.19 14.92 14.99
C PRO A 210 23.94 15.28 16.46
N VAL A 211 25.00 15.30 17.28
CA VAL A 211 24.89 15.59 18.73
C VAL A 211 24.50 17.05 18.97
N TYR A 212 25.09 17.99 18.22
CA TYR A 212 24.75 19.41 18.31
C TYR A 212 23.31 19.68 17.88
N LEU A 213 22.81 19.00 16.84
CA LEU A 213 21.45 19.19 16.36
C LEU A 213 20.40 18.59 17.31
N LYS A 214 20.68 17.41 17.89
CA LYS A 214 19.74 16.71 18.78
C LYS A 214 19.61 17.40 20.14
N LEU A 215 20.69 17.94 20.69
CA LEU A 215 20.68 18.61 21.98
C LEU A 215 20.16 20.05 21.88
N GLU A 216 19.46 20.49 22.93
CA GLU A 216 18.88 21.84 23.01
C GLU A 216 19.98 22.91 23.09
N GLU A 217 20.98 22.71 23.94
CA GLU A 217 22.15 23.57 24.10
C GLU A 217 22.99 23.60 22.83
N GLY A 218 23.10 22.47 22.13
CA GLY A 218 23.74 22.39 20.82
C GLY A 218 23.02 23.27 19.79
N ARG A 219 21.69 23.17 19.66
CA ARG A 219 20.92 24.06 18.75
C ARG A 219 21.06 25.54 19.13
N ARG A 220 21.11 25.87 20.42
CA ARG A 220 21.38 27.25 20.87
C ARG A 220 22.76 27.72 20.43
N PHE A 221 23.78 26.87 20.56
CA PHE A 221 25.14 27.15 20.10
C PHE A 221 25.18 27.39 18.59
N LEU A 222 24.58 26.50 17.79
CA LEU A 222 24.53 26.66 16.33
C LEU A 222 23.80 27.95 15.93
N SER A 223 22.71 28.29 16.62
CA SER A 223 21.97 29.53 16.37
C SER A 223 22.79 30.78 16.73
N TYR A 224 23.54 30.71 17.83
CA TYR A 224 24.42 31.78 18.29
C TYR A 224 25.57 32.03 17.31
N ALA A 225 26.12 30.98 16.70
CA ALA A 225 27.22 31.09 15.74
C ALA A 225 26.87 31.94 14.49
N PHE A 226 25.60 31.98 14.07
CA PHE A 226 25.13 32.87 13.00
C PHE A 226 25.22 34.37 13.35
N GLY A 227 25.43 34.72 14.62
CA GLY A 227 25.59 36.09 15.11
C GLY A 227 27.04 36.54 15.27
N LEU A 228 28.03 35.73 14.86
CA LEU A 228 29.46 36.04 15.04
C LEU A 228 30.00 36.93 13.92
N ASN A 229 29.98 36.43 12.68
CA ASN A 229 30.48 37.14 11.50
C ASN A 229 29.50 36.93 10.31
N PRO A 230 29.09 37.99 9.57
CA PRO A 230 28.15 37.87 8.45
C PRO A 230 28.65 37.01 7.28
N GLY A 231 29.97 36.97 7.03
CA GLY A 231 30.59 36.08 6.03
C GLY A 231 30.45 34.62 6.44
N LEU A 232 30.84 34.31 7.68
CA LEU A 232 30.75 32.97 8.25
C LEU A 232 29.30 32.43 8.26
N SER A 233 28.31 33.29 8.51
CA SER A 233 26.88 32.92 8.42
C SER A 233 26.47 32.41 7.03
N LYS A 234 27.05 32.93 5.95
CA LYS A 234 26.80 32.43 4.59
C LYS A 234 27.44 31.07 4.38
N GLU A 235 28.63 30.85 4.93
CA GLU A 235 29.36 29.58 4.85
C GLU A 235 28.64 28.48 5.65
N PHE A 236 28.15 28.79 6.84
CA PHE A 236 27.29 27.91 7.63
C PHE A 236 26.01 27.54 6.89
N HIS A 237 25.34 28.52 6.26
CA HIS A 237 24.17 28.21 5.45
C HIS A 237 24.48 27.29 4.27
N ARG A 238 25.57 27.53 3.54
CA ARG A 238 26.02 26.63 2.45
C ARG A 238 26.26 25.22 2.96
N THR A 239 26.90 25.10 4.12
CA THR A 239 27.21 23.83 4.78
C THR A 239 25.94 23.06 5.15
N ILE A 240 24.98 23.72 5.80
CA ILE A 240 23.68 23.13 6.14
C ILE A 240 22.91 22.74 4.87
N LYS A 241 22.85 23.63 3.87
CA LYS A 241 22.13 23.40 2.60
C LYS A 241 22.65 22.15 1.88
N ASN A 242 23.96 21.92 1.89
CA ASN A 242 24.58 20.73 1.30
C ASN A 242 24.20 19.41 2.02
N GLN A 243 23.76 19.46 3.28
CA GLN A 243 23.29 18.30 4.03
C GLN A 243 21.81 17.97 3.80
N ILE A 244 21.01 18.96 3.35
CA ILE A 244 19.56 18.80 3.16
C ILE A 244 19.17 17.57 2.31
N PRO A 245 19.90 17.14 1.26
CA PRO A 245 19.55 15.92 0.52
C PRO A 245 19.64 14.62 1.35
N TYR A 246 20.52 14.57 2.36
CA TYR A 246 20.92 13.32 3.03
C TYR A 246 20.30 13.12 4.42
N CYS A 247 19.79 14.19 5.06
CA CYS A 247 19.21 14.12 6.40
C CYS A 247 17.88 13.32 6.50
N SER A 248 17.42 13.02 7.72
CA SER A 248 16.04 12.58 7.94
C SER A 248 15.07 13.77 8.05
N MET A 249 13.77 13.57 7.82
CA MET A 249 12.75 14.64 7.95
C MET A 249 12.73 15.27 9.35
N ASN A 250 13.09 14.51 10.39
CA ASN A 250 13.19 15.01 11.76
C ASN A 250 14.37 15.98 11.91
N VAL A 251 15.53 15.64 11.36
CA VAL A 251 16.73 16.51 11.40
C VAL A 251 16.47 17.82 10.63
N LEU A 252 15.79 17.76 9.48
CA LEU A 252 15.41 18.96 8.73
C LEU A 252 14.55 19.93 9.55
N SER A 253 13.65 19.40 10.39
CA SER A 253 12.85 20.21 11.32
C SER A 253 13.72 20.97 12.33
N LEU A 254 14.79 20.33 12.82
CA LEU A 254 15.73 20.93 13.79
C LEU A 254 16.56 22.05 13.15
N TYR A 255 16.94 21.92 11.88
CA TYR A 255 17.57 23.02 11.15
C TYR A 255 16.65 24.24 11.02
N GLY A 256 15.36 24.02 10.78
CA GLY A 256 14.37 25.11 10.77
C GLY A 256 14.33 25.89 12.08
N GLU A 257 14.44 25.18 13.21
CA GLU A 257 14.52 25.79 14.53
C GLU A 257 15.80 26.61 14.73
N VAL A 258 16.96 26.10 14.27
CA VAL A 258 18.24 26.84 14.33
C VAL A 258 18.16 28.15 13.56
N TYR A 259 17.67 28.12 12.31
CA TYR A 259 17.47 29.34 11.51
C TYR A 259 16.52 30.33 12.19
N PHE A 260 15.41 29.85 12.73
CA PHE A 260 14.44 30.72 13.40
C PHE A 260 15.02 31.39 14.64
N ARG A 261 15.74 30.64 15.48
CA ARG A 261 16.39 31.17 16.69
C ARG A 261 17.45 32.21 16.35
N ALA A 262 18.27 31.95 15.33
CA ALA A 262 19.27 32.90 14.83
C ALA A 262 18.59 34.18 14.31
N TRP A 263 17.56 34.05 13.47
CA TRP A 263 16.80 35.17 12.91
C TRP A 263 16.17 36.05 14.00
N ARG A 264 15.58 35.43 15.03
CA ARG A 264 14.88 36.15 16.12
C ARG A 264 15.77 37.12 16.91
N VAL A 265 17.05 36.80 17.05
CA VAL A 265 18.01 37.64 17.82
C VAL A 265 18.88 38.53 16.92
N ALA A 266 18.81 38.35 15.61
CA ALA A 266 19.64 39.06 14.66
C ALA A 266 19.16 40.50 14.44
N SER A 267 20.11 41.40 14.19
CA SER A 267 19.84 42.80 13.84
C SER A 267 20.89 43.31 12.83
N GLY A 268 20.60 44.43 12.18
CA GLY A 268 21.52 45.07 11.24
C GLY A 268 22.01 44.16 10.11
N ALA A 269 23.33 44.08 9.93
CA ALA A 269 23.95 43.27 8.87
C ALA A 269 23.67 41.77 9.00
N TYR A 270 23.58 41.23 10.22
CA TYR A 270 23.31 39.82 10.47
C TYR A 270 21.90 39.42 10.04
N LEU A 271 20.92 40.27 10.36
CA LEU A 271 19.52 40.05 9.95
C LEU A 271 19.41 40.02 8.43
N LYS A 272 20.05 40.98 7.75
CA LYS A 272 20.07 41.05 6.28
C LYS A 272 20.65 39.77 5.66
N VAL A 273 21.77 39.25 6.17
CA VAL A 273 22.35 38.00 5.68
C VAL A 273 21.44 36.81 5.92
N LEU A 274 20.89 36.67 7.12
CA LEU A 274 19.99 35.56 7.45
C LEU A 274 18.73 35.56 6.56
N GLU A 275 18.21 36.74 6.27
CA GLU A 275 17.03 36.90 5.45
C GLU A 275 17.31 36.70 3.95
N GLU A 276 18.24 37.46 3.38
CA GLU A 276 18.49 37.49 1.93
C GLU A 276 19.35 36.32 1.45
N ASN A 277 20.33 35.88 2.24
CA ASN A 277 21.29 34.85 1.82
C ASN A 277 21.00 33.46 2.37
N CYS A 278 20.20 33.32 3.43
CA CYS A 278 19.90 32.02 4.03
C CYS A 278 18.43 31.62 3.83
N ILE A 279 17.50 32.32 4.48
CA ILE A 279 16.07 31.92 4.49
C ILE A 279 15.45 32.10 3.10
N GLN A 280 15.67 33.24 2.44
CA GLN A 280 15.13 33.49 1.11
C GLN A 280 15.74 32.56 0.05
N ASP A 281 17.00 32.16 0.20
CA ASP A 281 17.63 31.14 -0.66
C ASP A 281 16.93 29.78 -0.51
N LEU A 282 16.62 29.35 0.72
CA LEU A 282 15.82 28.12 0.95
C LEU A 282 14.41 28.23 0.37
N MET A 283 13.76 29.39 0.52
CA MET A 283 12.44 29.65 -0.08
C MET A 283 12.48 29.56 -1.61
N PHE A 284 13.49 30.18 -2.23
CA PHE A 284 13.70 30.14 -3.68
C PHE A 284 13.95 28.69 -4.14
N ALA A 285 14.82 27.96 -3.45
CA ALA A 285 15.10 26.57 -3.74
C ALA A 285 13.84 25.70 -3.58
N ALA A 286 13.03 25.90 -2.53
CA ALA A 286 11.82 25.12 -2.27
C ALA A 286 10.79 25.26 -3.40
N VAL A 287 10.67 26.46 -3.97
CA VAL A 287 9.80 26.73 -5.11
C VAL A 287 10.27 26.00 -6.38
N HIS A 288 11.58 26.00 -6.65
CA HIS A 288 12.15 25.46 -7.90
C HIS A 288 12.58 23.98 -7.82
N ALA A 289 12.56 23.38 -6.63
CA ALA A 289 13.02 22.03 -6.40
C ALA A 289 12.13 20.96 -7.06
N GLN A 290 12.74 19.81 -7.36
CA GLN A 290 12.03 18.63 -7.85
C GLN A 290 10.96 18.18 -6.85
N ARG A 291 9.71 18.10 -7.34
CA ARG A 291 8.53 17.78 -6.52
C ARG A 291 8.32 16.28 -6.30
N THR A 292 8.60 15.45 -7.30
CA THR A 292 8.28 14.02 -7.32
C THR A 292 9.53 13.15 -7.12
N GLY A 293 9.35 11.99 -6.49
CA GLY A 293 10.42 11.05 -6.16
C GLY A 293 10.32 10.57 -4.72
N THR A 294 10.99 9.46 -4.39
CA THR A 294 11.04 8.90 -3.02
C THR A 294 11.63 9.88 -2.01
N GLN A 295 12.55 10.75 -2.46
CA GLN A 295 13.13 11.84 -1.69
C GLN A 295 12.91 13.19 -2.40
N SER A 296 11.67 13.64 -2.45
CA SER A 296 11.31 14.95 -3.01
C SER A 296 12.12 16.08 -2.36
N MET A 297 12.94 16.78 -3.15
CA MET A 297 13.72 17.92 -2.63
C MET A 297 12.80 19.05 -2.17
N ALA A 298 11.67 19.26 -2.86
CA ALA A 298 10.68 20.25 -2.47
C ALA A 298 10.08 19.96 -1.09
N SER A 299 9.77 18.69 -0.76
CA SER A 299 9.21 18.36 0.55
C SER A 299 10.24 18.53 1.68
N ARG A 300 11.52 18.24 1.40
CA ARG A 300 12.63 18.39 2.34
C ARG A 300 12.92 19.85 2.67
N LEU A 301 13.01 20.71 1.65
CA LEU A 301 13.18 22.15 1.85
C LEU A 301 11.98 22.77 2.56
N ARG A 302 10.77 22.37 2.18
CA ARG A 302 9.53 22.77 2.87
C ARG A 302 9.53 22.35 4.33
N LYS A 303 10.10 21.18 4.67
CA LYS A 303 10.24 20.71 6.06
C LYS A 303 11.18 21.58 6.91
N VAL A 304 12.25 22.12 6.32
CA VAL A 304 13.14 23.09 7.00
C VAL A 304 12.39 24.41 7.24
N LEU A 305 11.68 24.90 6.23
CA LEU A 305 10.93 26.17 6.31
C LEU A 305 9.70 26.11 7.22
N GLU A 306 9.13 24.91 7.40
CA GLU A 306 7.91 24.68 8.17
C GLU A 306 7.98 25.27 9.59
N TYR A 307 9.14 25.18 10.25
CA TYR A 307 9.29 25.72 11.61
C TYR A 307 8.98 27.21 11.63
N ILE A 308 9.53 27.99 10.70
CA ILE A 308 9.29 29.45 10.62
C ILE A 308 7.81 29.73 10.28
N HIS A 309 7.21 28.95 9.37
CA HIS A 309 5.79 29.12 8.99
C HIS A 309 4.83 28.88 10.15
N GLN A 310 5.18 28.02 11.10
CA GLN A 310 4.37 27.75 12.30
C GLN A 310 4.47 28.86 13.37
N GLN A 311 5.49 29.73 13.31
CA GLN A 311 5.74 30.78 14.32
C GLN A 311 5.05 32.12 14.01
N LYS A 312 4.05 32.17 13.11
CA LYS A 312 3.32 33.41 12.72
C LYS A 312 2.71 34.19 13.89
N LYS A 313 2.50 33.55 15.06
CA LYS A 313 2.05 34.23 16.29
C LYS A 313 3.12 35.11 16.95
N GLN A 314 4.40 34.93 16.62
CA GLN A 314 5.48 35.75 17.13
C GLN A 314 5.56 37.07 16.34
N ARG A 315 5.79 38.17 17.06
CA ARG A 315 5.84 39.52 16.47
C ARG A 315 6.92 39.58 15.37
N GLY A 316 6.59 40.24 14.25
CA GLY A 316 7.48 40.43 13.10
C GLY A 316 7.57 39.25 12.13
N VAL A 317 7.09 38.05 12.49
CA VAL A 317 7.17 36.88 11.61
C VAL A 317 6.29 37.03 10.37
N ASP A 318 5.06 37.54 10.52
CA ASP A 318 4.14 37.74 9.38
C ASP A 318 4.69 38.73 8.36
N GLU A 319 5.21 39.88 8.83
CA GLU A 319 5.83 40.91 7.98
C GLU A 319 7.08 40.38 7.28
N ALA A 320 7.96 39.66 8.00
CA ALA A 320 9.13 39.03 7.41
C ALA A 320 8.75 37.97 6.35
N LEU A 321 7.77 37.10 6.62
CA LEU A 321 7.31 36.12 5.63
C LEU A 321 6.78 36.80 4.36
N LEU A 322 5.98 37.86 4.50
CA LEU A 322 5.50 38.63 3.36
C LEU A 322 6.68 39.20 2.55
N ARG A 323 7.62 39.89 3.22
CA ARG A 323 8.79 40.52 2.59
C ARG A 323 9.70 39.51 1.89
N LEU A 324 9.99 38.37 2.52
CA LEU A 324 10.89 37.36 1.96
C LEU A 324 10.27 36.58 0.80
N TYR A 325 8.96 36.31 0.83
CA TYR A 325 8.29 35.63 -0.27
C TYR A 325 7.90 36.55 -1.44
N GLN A 326 7.74 37.86 -1.20
CA GLN A 326 7.32 38.83 -2.21
C GLN A 326 8.10 38.74 -3.54
N PRO A 327 9.45 38.65 -3.59
CA PRO A 327 10.17 38.58 -4.86
C PRO A 327 10.08 37.22 -5.57
N ILE A 328 9.59 36.17 -4.89
CA ILE A 328 9.62 34.78 -5.35
C ILE A 328 8.22 34.29 -5.73
N ILE A 329 7.31 34.26 -4.76
CA ILE A 329 6.10 33.42 -4.84
C ILE A 329 5.11 33.95 -5.89
N TRP A 330 4.97 35.27 -6.02
CA TRP A 330 4.04 35.89 -6.96
C TRP A 330 4.40 35.62 -8.43
N ARG A 331 5.70 35.54 -8.73
CA ARG A 331 6.21 35.17 -10.05
C ARG A 331 6.05 33.67 -10.28
N ALA A 332 6.30 32.87 -9.25
CA ALA A 332 6.23 31.42 -9.30
C ALA A 332 4.85 30.87 -9.68
N PHE A 333 3.76 31.59 -9.40
CA PHE A 333 2.41 31.19 -9.85
C PHE A 333 2.19 31.31 -11.35
N LYS A 334 3.00 32.10 -12.06
CA LYS A 334 2.78 32.42 -13.49
C LYS A 334 3.79 31.75 -14.43
N VAL A 335 4.74 30.98 -13.90
CA VAL A 335 5.78 30.32 -14.72
C VAL A 335 5.21 29.16 -15.54
N ALA A 336 5.87 28.82 -16.65
CA ALA A 336 5.46 27.72 -17.52
C ALA A 336 5.54 26.34 -16.83
N ASN A 337 6.50 26.14 -15.92
CA ASN A 337 6.70 24.85 -15.26
C ASN A 337 5.60 24.55 -14.20
N PRO A 338 4.77 23.51 -14.39
CA PRO A 338 3.68 23.20 -13.47
C PRO A 338 4.15 22.72 -12.09
N MET A 339 5.34 22.11 -11.98
CA MET A 339 5.85 21.66 -10.68
C MET A 339 6.23 22.85 -9.80
N VAL A 340 6.79 23.91 -10.40
CA VAL A 340 7.10 25.16 -9.71
C VAL A 340 5.82 25.83 -9.20
N ARG A 341 4.78 25.92 -10.05
CA ARG A 341 3.46 26.43 -9.64
C ARG A 341 2.86 25.61 -8.50
N ALA A 342 2.96 24.28 -8.55
CA ALA A 342 2.47 23.39 -7.49
C ALA A 342 3.28 23.53 -6.17
N ASN A 343 4.59 23.75 -6.24
CA ASN A 343 5.43 24.01 -5.06
C ASN A 343 5.06 25.35 -4.43
N ALA A 344 4.90 26.40 -5.24
CA ALA A 344 4.44 27.71 -4.79
C ALA A 344 3.05 27.64 -4.14
N ALA A 345 2.11 26.89 -4.72
CA ALA A 345 0.78 26.67 -4.15
C ALA A 345 0.84 26.00 -2.76
N ALA A 346 1.73 25.00 -2.61
CA ALA A 346 1.93 24.32 -1.35
C ALA A 346 2.53 25.23 -0.27
N LEU A 347 3.53 26.06 -0.62
CA LEU A 347 4.14 27.03 0.28
C LEU A 347 3.16 28.14 0.67
N LEU A 348 2.38 28.67 -0.29
CA LEU A 348 1.33 29.65 0.00
C LEU A 348 0.35 29.09 1.04
N THR A 349 -0.05 27.83 0.89
CA THR A 349 -0.95 27.18 1.84
C THR A 349 -0.37 27.13 3.26
N ASP A 350 0.94 26.92 3.42
CA ASP A 350 1.60 26.90 4.73
C ASP A 350 1.78 28.28 5.34
N THR A 351 1.96 29.29 4.49
CA THR A 351 2.24 30.65 4.93
C THR A 351 0.99 31.52 5.02
N PHE A 352 -0.16 31.02 4.55
CA PHE A 352 -1.40 31.78 4.48
C PHE A 352 -1.90 32.20 5.88
N PRO A 353 -2.39 33.44 6.04
CA PRO A 353 -2.33 34.55 5.08
C PRO A 353 -0.94 35.21 5.08
N LEU A 354 -0.41 35.56 3.91
CA LEU A 354 0.72 36.49 3.83
C LEU A 354 0.19 37.91 4.02
N GLN A 355 0.63 38.60 5.08
CA GLN A 355 0.09 39.91 5.48
C GLN A 355 1.14 40.69 6.29
N ASN A 356 0.98 42.01 6.34
CA ASN A 356 1.68 42.86 7.30
C ASN A 356 0.68 43.27 8.40
N PRO A 357 0.81 42.79 9.64
CA PRO A 357 -0.12 43.13 10.73
C PRO A 357 -0.15 44.63 11.09
N ASP A 358 0.91 45.38 10.75
CA ASP A 358 1.03 46.81 11.03
C ASP A 358 0.51 47.68 9.87
N ALA A 359 0.04 47.08 8.77
CA ALA A 359 -0.53 47.80 7.62
C ALA A 359 -1.98 48.24 7.87
N GLY A 360 -2.47 49.18 7.06
CA GLY A 360 -3.88 49.60 7.11
C GLY A 360 -4.82 48.47 6.66
N ASN A 361 -6.03 48.42 7.23
CA ASN A 361 -7.02 47.38 6.90
C ASN A 361 -7.29 47.25 5.40
N GLU A 362 -7.33 48.37 4.67
CA GLU A 362 -7.53 48.38 3.21
C GLU A 362 -6.41 47.63 2.47
N GLU A 363 -5.15 47.85 2.84
CA GLU A 363 -4.00 47.17 2.23
C GLU A 363 -4.00 45.67 2.55
N ILE A 364 -4.39 45.30 3.79
CA ILE A 364 -4.53 43.91 4.21
C ILE A 364 -5.63 43.22 3.39
N ASP A 365 -6.79 43.87 3.23
CA ASP A 365 -7.92 43.33 2.48
C ASP A 365 -7.59 43.17 0.98
N GLU A 366 -6.90 44.15 0.37
CA GLU A 366 -6.42 44.05 -1.01
C GLU A 366 -5.45 42.88 -1.20
N LEU A 367 -4.50 42.69 -0.26
CA LEU A 367 -3.54 41.61 -0.33
C LEU A 367 -4.18 40.22 -0.09
N LEU A 368 -5.19 40.14 0.78
CA LEU A 368 -5.99 38.93 0.97
C LEU A 368 -6.81 38.61 -0.27
N GLN A 369 -7.45 39.61 -0.88
CA GLN A 369 -8.20 39.43 -2.13
C GLN A 369 -7.31 38.88 -3.25
N LYS A 370 -6.11 39.45 -3.41
CA LYS A 370 -5.10 38.93 -4.35
C LYS A 370 -4.74 37.46 -4.09
N GLN A 371 -4.62 37.05 -2.83
CA GLN A 371 -4.35 35.65 -2.48
C GLN A 371 -5.54 34.75 -2.80
N PHE A 372 -6.78 35.19 -2.56
CA PHE A 372 -7.98 34.44 -2.94
C PHE A 372 -8.11 34.23 -4.45
N ASP A 373 -7.79 35.26 -5.25
CA ASP A 373 -7.80 35.17 -6.71
C ASP A 373 -6.73 34.18 -7.21
N ILE A 374 -5.51 34.22 -6.65
CA ILE A 374 -4.46 33.24 -6.98
C ILE A 374 -4.89 31.81 -6.62
N LEU A 375 -5.49 31.60 -5.45
CA LEU A 375 -5.95 30.29 -5.02
C LEU A 375 -7.06 29.75 -5.94
N LYS A 376 -7.96 30.63 -6.38
CA LYS A 376 -9.00 30.31 -7.38
C LYS A 376 -8.36 29.89 -8.71
N ASP A 377 -7.44 30.69 -9.24
CA ASP A 377 -6.76 30.41 -10.51
C ASP A 377 -5.99 29.07 -10.48
N LEU A 378 -5.34 28.76 -9.35
CA LEU A 378 -4.59 27.51 -9.18
C LEU A 378 -5.49 26.25 -9.15
N MET A 379 -6.74 26.36 -8.69
CA MET A 379 -7.72 25.27 -8.79
C MET A 379 -8.14 24.99 -10.24
N GLU A 380 -7.98 25.98 -11.13
CA GLU A 380 -8.33 25.92 -12.55
C GLU A 380 -7.09 25.75 -13.45
N ASP A 381 -5.91 25.53 -12.86
CA ASP A 381 -4.65 25.37 -13.58
C ASP A 381 -4.74 24.24 -14.62
N PRO A 382 -4.12 24.35 -15.82
CA PRO A 382 -4.15 23.31 -16.83
C PRO A 382 -3.54 21.97 -16.37
N HIS A 383 -2.62 21.97 -15.40
CA HIS A 383 -1.92 20.77 -14.96
C HIS A 383 -2.57 20.12 -13.71
N PRO A 384 -2.89 18.81 -13.74
CA PRO A 384 -3.63 18.14 -12.66
C PRO A 384 -2.94 18.17 -11.30
N THR A 385 -1.60 18.09 -11.25
CA THR A 385 -0.86 18.18 -9.98
C THR A 385 -1.02 19.55 -9.30
N VAL A 386 -1.11 20.62 -10.08
CA VAL A 386 -1.32 21.97 -9.52
C VAL A 386 -2.72 22.04 -8.95
N ARG A 387 -3.74 21.64 -9.73
CA ARG A 387 -5.14 21.58 -9.27
C ARG A 387 -5.31 20.75 -8.00
N ALA A 388 -4.71 19.56 -7.95
CA ALA A 388 -4.77 18.69 -6.77
C ALA A 388 -4.16 19.38 -5.54
N THR A 389 -3.00 20.02 -5.71
CA THR A 389 -2.33 20.73 -4.61
C THR A 389 -3.14 21.93 -4.13
N ALA A 390 -3.65 22.73 -5.07
CA ALA A 390 -4.47 23.90 -4.80
C ALA A 390 -5.79 23.52 -4.11
N THR A 391 -6.48 22.50 -4.59
CA THR A 391 -7.72 21.99 -4.00
C THR A 391 -7.49 21.58 -2.55
N HIS A 392 -6.46 20.78 -2.28
CA HIS A 392 -6.12 20.39 -0.92
C HIS A 392 -5.79 21.62 -0.05
N GLY A 393 -5.04 22.57 -0.59
CA GLY A 393 -4.65 23.80 0.11
C GLY A 393 -5.83 24.72 0.44
N VAL A 394 -6.71 24.96 -0.53
CA VAL A 394 -7.93 25.77 -0.38
C VAL A 394 -8.85 25.16 0.67
N CYS A 395 -9.04 23.84 0.67
CA CYS A 395 -9.82 23.16 1.70
C CYS A 395 -9.20 23.35 3.09
N ARG A 396 -7.88 23.26 3.23
CA ARG A 396 -7.18 23.48 4.51
C ARG A 396 -7.34 24.93 4.98
N ILE A 397 -7.07 25.89 4.10
CA ILE A 397 -7.20 27.33 4.40
C ILE A 397 -8.64 27.65 4.83
N THR A 398 -9.62 27.22 4.03
CA THR A 398 -11.04 27.48 4.31
C THR A 398 -11.48 26.83 5.62
N GLY A 399 -10.99 25.62 5.93
CA GLY A 399 -11.30 24.93 7.19
C GLY A 399 -10.75 25.65 8.42
N VAL A 400 -9.49 26.12 8.35
CA VAL A 400 -8.78 26.78 9.46
C VAL A 400 -9.24 28.23 9.67
N PHE A 401 -9.47 28.97 8.58
CA PHE A 401 -9.76 30.41 8.61
C PHE A 401 -11.23 30.73 8.29
N TRP A 402 -12.15 29.79 8.53
CA TRP A 402 -13.56 29.88 8.12
C TRP A 402 -14.26 31.16 8.58
N GLU A 403 -13.98 31.66 9.79
CA GLU A 403 -14.61 32.87 10.32
C GLU A 403 -13.98 34.16 9.80
N LEU A 404 -12.72 34.10 9.35
CA LEU A 404 -11.98 35.25 8.84
C LEU A 404 -12.18 35.47 7.34
N ILE A 405 -12.54 34.42 6.59
CA ILE A 405 -12.74 34.50 5.15
C ILE A 405 -14.16 35.02 4.86
N PRO A 406 -14.33 36.02 3.97
CA PRO A 406 -15.64 36.51 3.59
C PRO A 406 -16.56 35.40 3.04
N ALA A 407 -17.83 35.39 3.46
CA ALA A 407 -18.77 34.33 3.10
C ALA A 407 -18.93 34.10 1.58
N HIS A 408 -18.82 35.16 0.77
CA HIS A 408 -18.87 35.06 -0.68
C HIS A 408 -17.65 34.33 -1.28
N ILE A 409 -16.46 34.46 -0.67
CA ILE A 409 -15.24 33.72 -1.04
C ILE A 409 -15.37 32.24 -0.67
N ILE A 410 -15.88 31.93 0.53
CA ILE A 410 -16.17 30.53 0.93
C ILE A 410 -17.14 29.89 -0.06
N LYS A 411 -18.23 30.60 -0.40
CA LYS A 411 -19.20 30.12 -1.40
C LYS A 411 -18.52 29.90 -2.76
N MET A 412 -17.65 30.80 -3.20
CA MET A 412 -16.88 30.64 -4.44
C MET A 412 -16.02 29.38 -4.41
N PHE A 413 -15.21 29.17 -3.37
CA PHE A 413 -14.35 27.98 -3.24
C PHE A 413 -15.17 26.68 -3.21
N LEU A 414 -16.24 26.64 -2.43
CA LEU A 414 -17.13 25.47 -2.39
C LEU A 414 -17.83 25.22 -3.73
N THR A 415 -18.22 26.28 -4.45
CA THR A 415 -18.82 26.15 -5.78
C THR A 415 -17.80 25.61 -6.79
N LYS A 416 -16.53 26.03 -6.71
CA LYS A 416 -15.47 25.48 -7.56
C LYS A 416 -15.18 24.02 -7.25
N LEU A 417 -15.17 23.64 -5.97
CA LEU A 417 -15.14 22.23 -5.58
C LEU A 417 -16.38 21.48 -6.13
N TYR A 418 -17.57 22.08 -6.08
CA TYR A 418 -18.78 21.49 -6.67
C TYR A 418 -18.73 21.31 -8.18
N SER A 419 -18.31 22.32 -8.94
CA SER A 419 -18.13 22.18 -10.39
C SER A 419 -17.13 21.08 -10.75
N SER A 420 -16.11 20.90 -9.91
CA SER A 420 -15.19 19.77 -9.99
C SER A 420 -15.94 18.44 -9.85
N PHE A 421 -16.79 18.32 -8.83
CA PHE A 421 -17.62 17.14 -8.57
C PHE A 421 -18.65 16.84 -9.66
N CYS A 422 -19.29 17.85 -10.26
CA CYS A 422 -20.22 17.65 -11.37
C CYS A 422 -19.50 17.03 -12.59
N CYS A 423 -18.29 17.50 -12.90
CA CYS A 423 -17.47 16.92 -13.96
C CYS A 423 -17.04 15.48 -13.64
N LEU A 424 -16.79 15.15 -12.36
CA LEU A 424 -16.53 13.78 -11.91
C LEU A 424 -17.73 12.84 -12.21
N ARG A 425 -18.96 13.30 -12.02
CA ARG A 425 -20.17 12.48 -12.21
C ARG A 425 -20.43 12.14 -13.67
N SER A 426 -20.23 13.10 -14.58
CA SER A 426 -20.41 12.91 -16.03
C SER A 426 -19.40 11.94 -16.67
N ILE A 427 -18.27 11.64 -16.01
CA ILE A 427 -17.27 10.69 -16.52
C ILE A 427 -17.68 9.23 -16.23
N LEU A 428 -18.47 8.98 -15.19
CA LEU A 428 -18.93 7.63 -14.82
C LEU A 428 -20.22 7.22 -15.54
N ILE A 429 -21.09 8.19 -15.85
CA ILE A 429 -22.27 7.95 -16.67
C ILE A 429 -21.80 8.03 -18.13
N LYS A 430 -21.69 6.89 -18.82
CA LYS A 430 -21.38 6.81 -20.26
C LYS A 430 -22.50 7.38 -21.13
N ASP A 431 -23.04 8.54 -20.79
CA ASP A 431 -24.03 9.23 -21.60
C ASP A 431 -23.30 9.99 -22.70
N LYS A 432 -23.22 9.36 -23.88
CA LYS A 432 -22.56 9.93 -25.07
C LYS A 432 -23.14 11.29 -25.47
N ASP A 433 -24.37 11.59 -25.08
CA ASP A 433 -25.07 12.82 -25.46
C ASP A 433 -24.73 14.02 -24.57
N THR A 434 -24.24 13.81 -23.34
CA THR A 434 -23.81 14.91 -22.45
C THR A 434 -22.35 15.33 -22.73
N LEU A 435 -21.56 14.49 -23.41
CA LEU A 435 -20.16 14.78 -23.73
C LEU A 435 -19.98 15.93 -24.75
N LYS A 436 -21.03 16.33 -25.47
CA LYS A 436 -20.98 17.39 -26.49
C LYS A 436 -20.99 18.82 -25.94
N ILE A 437 -21.30 19.03 -24.65
CA ILE A 437 -21.49 20.40 -24.11
C ILE A 437 -20.19 21.01 -23.56
N SER A 438 -19.10 20.26 -23.39
CA SER A 438 -17.82 20.85 -22.96
C SER A 438 -16.62 20.34 -23.75
N ASN A 439 -16.38 20.95 -24.91
CA ASN A 439 -15.05 20.90 -25.51
C ASN A 439 -14.06 21.54 -24.50
N GLY A 440 -13.31 20.70 -23.77
CA GLY A 440 -12.18 21.09 -22.93
C GLY A 440 -12.30 20.84 -21.41
N ILE A 441 -13.49 20.74 -20.82
CA ILE A 441 -13.65 20.66 -19.35
C ILE A 441 -13.62 19.20 -18.85
N GLY A 442 -14.11 18.26 -19.66
CA GLY A 442 -14.13 16.82 -19.32
C GLY A 442 -12.74 16.20 -19.10
N GLU A 443 -11.71 16.71 -19.78
CA GLU A 443 -10.31 16.28 -19.62
C GLU A 443 -9.62 16.88 -18.37
N MET A 444 -10.16 17.99 -17.82
CA MET A 444 -9.55 18.69 -16.69
C MET A 444 -9.76 17.99 -15.33
N TRP A 445 -10.80 17.18 -15.14
CA TRP A 445 -11.08 16.54 -13.84
C TRP A 445 -11.02 15.00 -13.87
N SER A 446 -10.59 14.42 -14.98
CA SER A 446 -10.45 12.96 -15.15
C SER A 446 -9.29 12.35 -14.36
N SER A 447 -8.36 13.17 -13.84
CA SER A 447 -7.22 12.66 -13.07
C SER A 447 -7.65 12.18 -11.69
N SER A 448 -7.41 10.89 -11.41
CA SER A 448 -7.69 10.31 -10.09
C SER A 448 -6.89 10.97 -8.95
N ALA A 449 -5.79 11.69 -9.23
CA ALA A 449 -5.04 12.44 -8.22
C ALA A 449 -5.83 13.64 -7.70
N VAL A 450 -6.55 14.33 -8.60
CA VAL A 450 -7.38 15.47 -8.24
C VAL A 450 -8.59 15.01 -7.43
N ARG A 451 -9.24 13.91 -7.86
CA ARG A 451 -10.35 13.29 -7.11
C ARG A 451 -9.95 12.91 -5.68
N VAL A 452 -8.77 12.29 -5.52
CA VAL A 452 -8.21 11.98 -4.18
C VAL A 452 -7.97 13.26 -3.37
N ALA A 453 -7.36 14.29 -3.96
CA ALA A 453 -7.06 15.54 -3.27
C ALA A 453 -8.32 16.26 -2.78
N VAL A 454 -9.41 16.19 -3.54
CA VAL A 454 -10.71 16.70 -3.14
C VAL A 454 -11.22 15.99 -1.89
N PHE A 455 -11.21 14.65 -1.85
CA PHE A 455 -11.62 13.89 -0.67
C PHE A 455 -10.71 14.12 0.54
N GLN A 456 -9.41 14.24 0.33
CA GLN A 456 -8.47 14.62 1.39
C GLN A 456 -8.77 16.02 1.92
N GLY A 457 -9.06 16.98 1.04
CA GLY A 457 -9.49 18.33 1.42
C GLY A 457 -10.81 18.35 2.20
N LEU A 458 -11.80 17.56 1.79
CA LEU A 458 -13.08 17.46 2.51
C LEU A 458 -12.90 17.03 3.96
N LYS A 459 -11.90 16.18 4.28
CA LYS A 459 -11.62 15.82 5.67
C LYS A 459 -11.30 17.05 6.52
N PHE A 460 -10.45 17.95 6.03
CA PHE A 460 -10.12 19.20 6.72
C PHE A 460 -11.33 20.12 6.90
N LEU A 461 -12.21 20.20 5.89
CA LEU A 461 -13.43 21.00 6.02
C LEU A 461 -14.39 20.39 7.03
N LEU A 462 -14.54 19.06 7.06
CA LEU A 462 -15.40 18.33 7.99
C LEU A 462 -14.93 18.41 9.44
N ASP A 463 -13.66 18.70 9.71
CA ASP A 463 -13.20 19.00 11.07
C ASP A 463 -13.81 20.30 11.62
N ASN A 464 -14.16 21.24 10.73
CA ASN A 464 -14.87 22.45 11.09
C ASN A 464 -16.40 22.24 11.09
N ARG A 465 -17.02 22.35 12.27
CA ARG A 465 -18.47 22.16 12.45
C ARG A 465 -19.34 23.14 11.67
N LEU A 466 -18.84 24.35 11.40
CA LEU A 466 -19.57 25.38 10.67
C LEU A 466 -19.74 25.02 9.18
N SER A 467 -18.89 24.15 8.65
CA SER A 467 -18.97 23.69 7.26
C SER A 467 -20.07 22.63 7.05
N HIS A 468 -20.49 21.93 8.10
CA HIS A 468 -21.33 20.73 8.02
C HIS A 468 -22.66 20.96 7.29
N PRO A 469 -23.41 22.06 7.51
CA PRO A 469 -24.67 22.30 6.79
C PRO A 469 -24.49 22.36 5.28
N LEU A 470 -23.41 23.01 4.82
CA LEU A 470 -23.10 23.15 3.39
C LEU A 470 -22.61 21.83 2.80
N LEU A 471 -21.70 21.14 3.49
CA LEU A 471 -21.12 19.89 3.01
C LEU A 471 -22.12 18.73 2.97
N LYS A 472 -23.15 18.72 3.83
CA LYS A 472 -24.16 17.65 3.83
C LYS A 472 -24.83 17.49 2.46
N SER A 473 -25.20 18.61 1.84
CA SER A 473 -25.82 18.62 0.49
C SER A 473 -24.83 18.23 -0.62
N LEU A 474 -23.56 18.58 -0.43
CA LEU A 474 -22.48 18.28 -1.37
C LEU A 474 -22.19 16.77 -1.39
N LEU A 475 -22.06 16.16 -0.22
CA LEU A 475 -21.66 14.76 -0.04
C LEU A 475 -22.66 13.79 -0.69
N SER A 476 -23.97 14.03 -0.56
CA SER A 476 -25.00 13.18 -1.17
C SER A 476 -24.91 13.12 -2.69
N ASN A 477 -24.36 14.14 -3.34
CA ASN A 477 -24.15 14.16 -4.79
C ASN A 477 -22.92 13.32 -5.23
N LEU A 478 -22.15 12.77 -4.28
CA LEU A 478 -20.89 12.03 -4.54
C LEU A 478 -21.03 10.52 -4.41
N GLN A 479 -22.24 10.02 -4.17
CA GLN A 479 -22.48 8.61 -3.84
C GLN A 479 -21.87 7.63 -4.86
N ASP A 480 -21.93 7.98 -6.15
CA ASP A 480 -21.47 7.13 -7.25
C ASP A 480 -19.95 6.91 -7.24
N LEU A 481 -19.19 7.79 -6.56
CA LEU A 481 -17.72 7.69 -6.45
C LEU A 481 -17.26 6.55 -5.55
N VAL A 482 -18.18 5.88 -4.83
CA VAL A 482 -17.87 4.61 -4.18
C VAL A 482 -17.48 3.53 -5.22
N HIS A 483 -17.97 3.67 -6.46
CA HIS A 483 -17.69 2.78 -7.59
C HIS A 483 -16.63 3.32 -8.56
N ASP A 484 -15.82 4.30 -8.15
CA ASP A 484 -14.75 4.85 -9.00
C ASP A 484 -13.81 3.74 -9.48
N GLN A 485 -13.37 3.80 -10.73
CA GLN A 485 -12.47 2.80 -11.32
C GLN A 485 -11.11 2.75 -10.58
N ALA A 486 -10.61 3.90 -10.12
CA ALA A 486 -9.34 3.97 -9.43
C ALA A 486 -9.48 3.63 -7.94
N GLU A 487 -8.80 2.57 -7.49
CA GLU A 487 -8.80 2.11 -6.09
C GLU A 487 -8.48 3.25 -5.12
N ARG A 488 -7.45 4.05 -5.41
CA ARG A 488 -7.03 5.19 -4.57
C ARG A 488 -8.15 6.21 -4.31
N VAL A 489 -9.06 6.38 -5.28
CA VAL A 489 -10.21 7.28 -5.14
C VAL A 489 -11.26 6.66 -4.22
N ARG A 490 -11.58 5.38 -4.43
CA ARG A 490 -12.48 4.61 -3.55
C ARG A 490 -11.99 4.64 -2.10
N VAL A 491 -10.69 4.41 -1.89
CA VAL A 491 -10.05 4.51 -0.56
C VAL A 491 -10.25 5.89 0.06
N ALA A 492 -9.93 6.95 -0.69
CA ALA A 492 -10.05 8.32 -0.18
C ALA A 492 -11.50 8.69 0.16
N PHE A 493 -12.48 8.27 -0.66
CA PHE A 493 -13.89 8.52 -0.38
C PHE A 493 -14.40 7.73 0.83
N LEU A 494 -14.03 6.45 0.95
CA LEU A 494 -14.39 5.64 2.12
C LEU A 494 -13.80 6.20 3.41
N ASP A 495 -12.60 6.78 3.38
CA ASP A 495 -12.07 7.47 4.56
C ASP A 495 -12.92 8.71 4.94
N VAL A 496 -13.47 9.43 3.96
CA VAL A 496 -14.42 10.54 4.23
C VAL A 496 -15.70 9.99 4.86
N LEU A 497 -16.24 8.89 4.36
CA LEU A 497 -17.43 8.25 4.96
C LEU A 497 -17.16 7.74 6.38
N LEU A 498 -15.96 7.22 6.66
CA LEU A 498 -15.54 6.81 8.00
C LEU A 498 -15.41 8.02 8.95
N LEU A 499 -14.92 9.16 8.46
CA LEU A 499 -14.92 10.41 9.23
C LEU A 499 -16.36 10.87 9.52
N VAL A 500 -17.22 10.86 8.51
CA VAL A 500 -18.65 11.20 8.63
C VAL A 500 -19.37 10.28 9.61
N LYS A 501 -19.05 8.97 9.63
CA LYS A 501 -19.61 8.01 10.61
C LYS A 501 -19.34 8.44 12.06
N GLY A 502 -18.25 9.17 12.33
CA GLY A 502 -17.95 9.74 13.64
C GLY A 502 -18.71 11.04 13.97
N LEU A 503 -19.34 11.68 12.98
CA LEU A 503 -20.05 12.95 13.17
C LEU A 503 -21.52 12.72 13.54
N LYS A 504 -22.07 13.58 14.40
CA LYS A 504 -23.50 13.54 14.75
C LYS A 504 -24.39 14.16 13.65
N ALA A 505 -23.89 15.17 12.95
CA ALA A 505 -24.65 16.02 12.03
C ALA A 505 -25.04 15.32 10.70
N VAL A 506 -24.19 14.40 10.23
CA VAL A 506 -24.36 13.72 8.93
C VAL A 506 -24.27 12.22 9.15
N LYS A 507 -25.22 11.47 8.59
CA LYS A 507 -25.19 10.01 8.60
C LYS A 507 -24.62 9.50 7.30
N PHE A 508 -23.66 8.57 7.35
CA PHE A 508 -23.00 8.08 6.13
C PHE A 508 -23.98 7.37 5.18
N TRP A 509 -25.02 6.71 5.71
CA TRP A 509 -26.05 6.06 4.89
C TRP A 509 -26.98 7.05 4.16
N ASN A 510 -27.03 8.31 4.59
CA ASN A 510 -27.71 9.39 3.85
C ASN A 510 -26.80 9.99 2.76
N VAL A 511 -25.51 9.69 2.81
CA VAL A 511 -24.53 10.10 1.79
C VAL A 511 -24.42 9.01 0.72
N VAL A 512 -24.24 7.76 1.13
CA VAL A 512 -24.22 6.58 0.26
C VAL A 512 -25.21 5.56 0.82
N PRO A 513 -26.30 5.24 0.12
CA PRO A 513 -27.25 4.22 0.55
C PRO A 513 -26.57 2.86 0.80
N LEU A 514 -27.14 2.07 1.71
CA LEU A 514 -26.57 0.80 2.14
C LEU A 514 -26.42 -0.19 0.97
N GLU A 515 -27.39 -0.17 0.06
CA GLU A 515 -27.46 -1.00 -1.14
C GLU A 515 -26.26 -0.74 -2.06
N GLN A 516 -25.85 0.53 -2.20
CA GLN A 516 -24.68 0.91 -3.01
C GLN A 516 -23.36 0.45 -2.37
N LEU A 517 -23.28 0.50 -1.03
CA LEU A 517 -22.12 0.00 -0.28
C LEU A 517 -21.99 -1.53 -0.40
N LEU A 518 -23.12 -2.24 -0.31
CA LEU A 518 -23.18 -3.70 -0.47
C LEU A 518 -22.85 -4.12 -1.91
N ALA A 519 -23.44 -3.45 -2.90
CA ALA A 519 -23.12 -3.67 -4.32
C ALA A 519 -21.63 -3.45 -4.60
N ARG A 520 -21.00 -2.44 -3.96
CA ARG A 520 -19.54 -2.26 -4.08
C ARG A 520 -18.77 -3.40 -3.41
N LEU A 521 -19.18 -3.80 -2.22
CA LEU A 521 -18.53 -4.88 -1.47
C LEU A 521 -18.55 -6.19 -2.27
N GLU A 522 -19.69 -6.54 -2.85
CA GLU A 522 -19.89 -7.72 -3.71
C GLU A 522 -18.86 -7.82 -4.84
N VAL A 523 -18.52 -6.71 -5.51
CA VAL A 523 -17.60 -6.72 -6.65
C VAL A 523 -16.16 -6.30 -6.31
N GLU A 524 -15.89 -5.80 -5.10
CA GLU A 524 -14.57 -5.27 -4.73
C GLU A 524 -13.52 -6.37 -4.55
N GLN A 525 -12.33 -6.15 -5.10
CA GLN A 525 -11.21 -7.10 -5.00
C GLN A 525 -10.09 -6.57 -4.10
N SER A 526 -9.95 -5.25 -3.93
CA SER A 526 -8.93 -4.69 -3.05
C SER A 526 -9.25 -4.91 -1.58
N ALA A 527 -8.42 -5.69 -0.88
CA ALA A 527 -8.50 -5.86 0.56
C ALA A 527 -8.46 -4.52 1.32
N THR A 528 -7.75 -3.52 0.80
CA THR A 528 -7.64 -2.18 1.39
C THR A 528 -8.99 -1.45 1.39
N VAL A 529 -9.78 -1.64 0.33
CA VAL A 529 -11.13 -1.08 0.18
C VAL A 529 -12.14 -1.91 0.98
N ILE A 530 -12.07 -3.24 0.90
CA ILE A 530 -12.95 -4.15 1.65
C ILE A 530 -12.86 -3.89 3.14
N ARG A 531 -11.65 -3.81 3.72
CA ARG A 531 -11.46 -3.52 5.15
C ARG A 531 -12.13 -2.21 5.59
N ARG A 532 -12.15 -1.19 4.73
CA ARG A 532 -12.82 0.09 5.02
C ARG A 532 -14.34 -0.01 4.92
N LEU A 533 -14.86 -0.71 3.91
CA LEU A 533 -16.29 -1.00 3.77
C LEU A 533 -16.79 -1.79 4.98
N VAL A 534 -16.09 -2.86 5.37
CA VAL A 534 -16.43 -3.65 6.57
C VAL A 534 -16.36 -2.80 7.83
N LYS A 535 -15.31 -1.98 8.01
CA LYS A 535 -15.25 -1.03 9.14
C LYS A 535 -16.42 -0.04 9.17
N LEU A 536 -16.91 0.39 8.00
CA LEU A 536 -18.07 1.27 7.89
C LEU A 536 -19.36 0.53 8.28
N LEU A 537 -19.51 -0.71 7.82
CA LEU A 537 -20.72 -1.53 7.93
C LEU A 537 -20.81 -2.40 9.20
N VAL A 538 -19.72 -2.55 9.96
CA VAL A 538 -19.66 -3.50 11.09
C VAL A 538 -20.77 -3.29 12.11
N ASN A 539 -21.12 -2.05 12.43
CA ASN A 539 -22.18 -1.75 13.38
C ASN A 539 -23.59 -2.06 12.85
N SER A 540 -23.75 -2.23 11.54
CA SER A 540 -25.04 -2.54 10.90
C SER A 540 -25.31 -4.04 10.88
N PHE A 541 -24.29 -4.85 10.58
CA PHE A 541 -24.44 -6.29 10.35
C PHE A 541 -23.78 -7.18 11.42
N HIS A 542 -22.84 -6.66 12.20
CA HIS A 542 -22.21 -7.37 13.31
C HIS A 542 -22.00 -6.43 14.52
N PRO A 543 -23.09 -5.96 15.13
CA PRO A 543 -23.03 -4.96 16.20
C PRO A 543 -22.39 -5.54 17.47
N THR A 544 -21.10 -5.27 17.66
CA THR A 544 -20.27 -5.83 18.75
C THR A 544 -20.71 -5.49 20.17
N ARG A 545 -21.60 -4.50 20.33
CA ARG A 545 -22.16 -4.09 21.63
C ARG A 545 -23.51 -4.75 21.95
N LYS A 546 -24.07 -5.50 21.01
CA LYS A 546 -25.36 -6.18 21.15
C LYS A 546 -25.18 -7.67 21.38
N SER A 547 -26.25 -8.35 21.81
CA SER A 547 -26.23 -9.79 22.05
C SER A 547 -25.88 -10.58 20.78
N VAL A 548 -25.42 -11.81 20.99
CA VAL A 548 -25.02 -12.70 19.89
C VAL A 548 -26.22 -13.08 19.02
N ASP A 549 -27.41 -13.12 19.61
CA ASP A 549 -28.70 -13.40 18.94
C ASP A 549 -29.04 -12.29 17.94
N GLU A 550 -28.91 -11.01 18.32
CA GLU A 550 -29.10 -9.93 17.35
C GLU A 550 -28.03 -9.95 16.25
N GLN A 551 -26.78 -10.32 16.58
CA GLN A 551 -25.74 -10.50 15.56
C GLN A 551 -26.09 -11.61 14.57
N ALA A 552 -26.69 -12.71 15.03
CA ALA A 552 -27.13 -13.82 14.19
C ALA A 552 -28.31 -13.44 13.28
N ILE A 553 -29.30 -12.69 13.80
CA ILE A 553 -30.41 -12.16 12.99
C ILE A 553 -29.89 -11.23 11.89
N ARG A 554 -28.94 -10.35 12.22
CA ARG A 554 -28.33 -9.43 11.22
C ARG A 554 -27.50 -10.17 10.18
N CYS A 555 -26.84 -11.27 10.59
CA CYS A 555 -26.14 -12.18 9.70
C CYS A 555 -27.10 -12.81 8.69
N SER A 556 -28.18 -13.42 9.18
CA SER A 556 -29.22 -14.02 8.35
C SER A 556 -29.81 -13.01 7.36
N ALA A 557 -30.19 -11.81 7.82
CA ALA A 557 -30.71 -10.76 6.95
C ALA A 557 -29.71 -10.28 5.88
N LEU A 558 -28.40 -10.29 6.17
CA LEU A 558 -27.38 -9.95 5.17
C LEU A 558 -27.25 -11.04 4.11
N TRP A 559 -27.30 -12.31 4.51
CA TRP A 559 -27.31 -13.44 3.57
C TRP A 559 -28.54 -13.44 2.67
N GLN A 560 -29.71 -13.13 3.21
CA GLN A 560 -30.95 -13.00 2.44
C GLN A 560 -30.90 -11.83 1.44
N SER A 561 -30.22 -10.74 1.77
CA SER A 561 -30.19 -9.53 0.93
C SER A 561 -29.08 -9.54 -0.12
N ASN A 562 -27.86 -9.95 0.22
CA ASN A 562 -26.74 -10.05 -0.71
C ASN A 562 -25.70 -11.09 -0.22
N PRO A 563 -25.79 -12.36 -0.67
CA PRO A 563 -24.89 -13.44 -0.26
C PRO A 563 -23.40 -13.15 -0.51
N LEU A 564 -23.07 -12.57 -1.67
CA LEU A 564 -21.67 -12.30 -2.06
C LEU A 564 -21.05 -11.19 -1.22
N ALA A 565 -21.81 -10.15 -0.89
CA ALA A 565 -21.40 -9.12 0.05
C ALA A 565 -21.30 -9.67 1.48
N ALA A 566 -22.22 -10.56 1.90
CA ALA A 566 -22.20 -11.23 3.20
C ALA A 566 -20.88 -12.00 3.41
N ARG A 567 -20.53 -12.85 2.44
CA ARG A 567 -19.29 -13.63 2.41
C ARG A 567 -18.06 -12.74 2.62
N LYS A 568 -17.90 -11.69 1.82
CA LYS A 568 -16.78 -10.73 1.94
C LYS A 568 -16.81 -9.93 3.24
N PHE A 569 -17.99 -9.60 3.74
CA PHE A 569 -18.13 -8.88 5.01
C PHE A 569 -17.60 -9.73 6.17
N TYR A 570 -18.09 -10.96 6.30
CA TYR A 570 -17.68 -11.87 7.38
C TYR A 570 -16.23 -12.35 7.25
N GLN A 571 -15.66 -12.35 6.03
CA GLN A 571 -14.23 -12.60 5.82
C GLN A 571 -13.32 -11.61 6.58
N TYR A 572 -13.73 -10.36 6.73
CA TYR A 572 -12.90 -9.33 7.39
C TYR A 572 -13.46 -8.85 8.73
N VAL A 573 -14.62 -9.36 9.19
CA VAL A 573 -15.26 -8.90 10.43
C VAL A 573 -14.38 -9.14 11.66
N HIS A 574 -13.62 -10.24 11.67
CA HIS A 574 -12.72 -10.65 12.75
C HIS A 574 -11.60 -9.63 13.04
N LEU A 575 -11.35 -8.67 12.13
CA LEU A 575 -10.41 -7.56 12.33
C LEU A 575 -10.98 -6.47 13.23
N HIS A 576 -12.28 -6.50 13.53
CA HIS A 576 -13.00 -5.50 14.31
C HIS A 576 -13.61 -6.06 15.60
N THR A 577 -13.40 -7.35 15.90
CA THR A 577 -13.89 -8.07 17.07
C THR A 577 -12.75 -8.76 17.80
N THR A 578 -12.99 -9.19 19.05
CA THR A 578 -12.02 -10.01 19.79
C THR A 578 -12.16 -11.48 19.38
N VAL A 579 -11.08 -12.26 19.52
CA VAL A 579 -11.08 -13.70 19.23
C VAL A 579 -12.17 -14.42 20.04
N SER A 580 -12.32 -14.08 21.31
CA SER A 580 -13.37 -14.62 22.19
C SER A 580 -14.79 -14.26 21.71
N ALA A 581 -15.04 -13.02 21.29
CA ALA A 581 -16.35 -12.61 20.79
C ALA A 581 -16.70 -13.31 19.47
N THR A 582 -15.74 -13.43 18.54
CA THR A 582 -15.93 -14.18 17.30
C THR A 582 -16.17 -15.67 17.58
N GLY A 583 -15.46 -16.27 18.53
CA GLY A 583 -15.66 -17.66 18.94
C GLY A 583 -17.05 -17.91 19.53
N LYS A 584 -17.54 -17.00 20.40
CA LYS A 584 -18.91 -17.06 20.94
C LYS A 584 -19.97 -16.93 19.83
N PHE A 585 -19.74 -16.03 18.88
CA PHE A 585 -20.62 -15.87 17.71
C PHE A 585 -20.66 -17.15 16.85
N ILE A 586 -19.51 -17.75 16.55
CA ILE A 586 -19.42 -19.03 15.84
C ILE A 586 -20.20 -20.12 16.60
N ALA A 587 -19.99 -20.25 17.91
CA ALA A 587 -20.65 -21.26 18.71
C ALA A 587 -22.18 -21.08 18.73
N PHE A 588 -22.65 -19.83 18.80
CA PHE A 588 -24.07 -19.51 18.77
C PHE A 588 -24.71 -19.80 17.40
N LEU A 589 -24.06 -19.44 16.29
CA LEU A 589 -24.53 -19.83 14.96
C LEU A 589 -24.60 -21.35 14.82
N GLY A 590 -23.61 -22.08 15.35
CA GLY A 590 -23.63 -23.53 15.39
C GLY A 590 -24.82 -24.09 16.18
N ASN A 591 -25.17 -23.48 17.32
CA ASN A 591 -26.39 -23.85 18.06
C ASN A 591 -27.66 -23.60 17.23
N CYS A 592 -27.75 -22.47 16.54
CA CYS A 592 -28.90 -22.15 15.70
C CYS A 592 -29.10 -23.21 14.61
N LEU A 593 -28.03 -23.60 13.91
CA LEU A 593 -28.08 -24.63 12.87
C LEU A 593 -28.50 -26.00 13.42
N MET A 594 -27.99 -26.37 14.60
CA MET A 594 -28.35 -27.63 15.26
C MET A 594 -29.83 -27.67 15.67
N GLU A 595 -30.36 -26.57 16.17
CA GLU A 595 -31.76 -26.50 16.58
C GLU A 595 -32.71 -26.54 15.39
N CYS A 596 -32.33 -25.88 14.28
CA CYS A 596 -33.06 -26.00 13.01
C CYS A 596 -33.12 -27.46 12.53
N ALA A 597 -32.00 -28.18 12.59
CA ALA A 597 -31.93 -29.59 12.21
C ALA A 597 -32.75 -30.52 13.12
N ARG A 598 -32.96 -30.16 14.40
CA ARG A 598 -33.76 -30.94 15.36
C ARG A 598 -35.26 -30.72 15.17
N ASN A 599 -35.68 -29.49 14.89
CA ASN A 599 -37.09 -29.14 14.72
C ASN A 599 -37.73 -29.83 13.50
N GLU A 600 -36.99 -30.00 12.39
CA GLU A 600 -37.46 -30.80 11.24
C GLU A 600 -37.64 -32.29 11.58
N HIS A 601 -36.85 -32.84 12.51
CA HIS A 601 -36.96 -34.24 12.90
C HIS A 601 -38.16 -34.48 13.83
N ASN A 602 -38.48 -33.51 14.70
CA ASN A 602 -39.59 -33.61 15.66
C ASN A 602 -40.98 -33.37 15.03
N GLU A 603 -41.11 -32.67 13.91
CA GLU A 603 -42.40 -32.58 13.19
C GLU A 603 -42.86 -33.94 12.62
N SER A 604 -41.93 -34.88 12.39
CA SER A 604 -42.25 -36.26 11.97
C SER A 604 -42.57 -37.22 13.13
N SER A 605 -42.28 -36.83 14.37
CA SER A 605 -42.45 -37.66 15.57
C SER A 605 -43.13 -36.85 16.67
N LEU A 606 -44.47 -36.87 16.69
CA LEU A 606 -45.25 -36.25 17.75
C LEU A 606 -44.94 -36.85 19.14
N SER A 607 -44.96 -35.95 20.13
CA SER A 607 -45.02 -36.10 21.59
C SER A 607 -43.69 -36.32 22.33
N LEU A 608 -43.31 -35.33 23.16
CA LEU A 608 -43.33 -35.43 24.64
C LEU A 608 -42.89 -34.10 25.32
N GLU A 609 -43.69 -33.70 26.32
CA GLU A 609 -43.57 -32.74 27.46
C GLU A 609 -42.46 -31.65 27.50
N PRO A 610 -42.79 -30.39 27.87
CA PRO A 610 -41.81 -29.32 28.04
C PRO A 610 -41.21 -29.32 29.46
N ASP A 611 -39.89 -29.40 29.58
CA ASP A 611 -39.21 -29.19 30.86
C ASP A 611 -38.75 -27.72 31.01
N ASN A 612 -38.92 -27.20 32.22
CA ASN A 612 -38.84 -25.78 32.57
C ASN A 612 -37.38 -25.28 32.70
N GLN A 613 -36.94 -24.33 31.85
CA GLN A 613 -35.85 -23.39 32.20
C GLN A 613 -36.14 -21.96 31.68
N ALA A 614 -36.13 -20.99 32.60
CA ALA A 614 -36.60 -19.62 32.39
C ALA A 614 -35.56 -18.66 31.77
N GLU A 615 -34.37 -19.14 31.40
CA GLU A 615 -33.35 -18.36 30.66
C GLU A 615 -33.48 -18.49 29.13
N ASP A 616 -34.30 -19.44 28.65
CA ASP A 616 -34.40 -19.80 27.22
C ASP A 616 -35.43 -19.01 26.40
N LYS A 617 -36.21 -18.10 27.00
CA LYS A 617 -37.29 -17.41 26.28
C LYS A 617 -36.81 -16.41 25.21
N GLU A 618 -35.72 -15.67 25.44
CA GLU A 618 -35.18 -14.73 24.44
C GLU A 618 -34.38 -15.46 23.33
N ASN A 619 -33.66 -16.53 23.67
CA ASN A 619 -33.02 -17.40 22.69
C ASN A 619 -34.05 -18.13 21.84
N SER A 620 -35.16 -18.60 22.43
CA SER A 620 -36.25 -19.32 21.75
C SER A 620 -36.91 -18.49 20.63
N GLU A 621 -37.14 -17.19 20.83
CA GLU A 621 -37.77 -16.32 19.82
C GLU A 621 -36.82 -15.99 18.64
N CYS A 622 -35.50 -15.94 18.90
CA CYS A 622 -34.48 -15.82 17.87
C CYS A 622 -34.34 -17.11 17.05
N LEU A 623 -34.36 -18.27 17.74
CA LEU A 623 -34.32 -19.58 17.14
C LEU A 623 -35.55 -19.85 16.27
N GLU A 624 -36.74 -19.35 16.63
CA GLU A 624 -37.93 -19.39 15.76
C GLU A 624 -37.77 -18.56 14.48
N LYS A 625 -37.16 -17.36 14.55
CA LYS A 625 -36.91 -16.50 13.38
C LYS A 625 -35.81 -17.02 12.46
N ILE A 626 -34.80 -17.71 12.99
CA ILE A 626 -33.74 -18.34 12.20
C ILE A 626 -34.21 -19.72 11.68
N GLY A 627 -35.00 -20.46 12.46
CA GLY A 627 -35.59 -21.74 12.07
C GLY A 627 -36.64 -21.66 10.96
N THR A 628 -37.15 -20.46 10.67
CA THR A 628 -38.03 -20.18 9.52
C THR A 628 -37.27 -19.71 8.27
N CYS A 629 -35.92 -19.67 8.31
CA CYS A 629 -35.12 -19.26 7.16
C CYS A 629 -35.00 -20.37 6.11
N ASP A 630 -34.83 -19.97 4.84
CA ASP A 630 -34.59 -20.91 3.75
C ASP A 630 -33.25 -21.67 3.90
N VAL A 631 -33.15 -22.85 3.29
CA VAL A 631 -31.94 -23.70 3.35
C VAL A 631 -30.70 -22.97 2.81
N SER A 632 -30.86 -22.03 1.87
CA SER A 632 -29.78 -21.17 1.38
C SER A 632 -29.21 -20.24 2.45
N THR A 633 -30.06 -19.66 3.30
CA THR A 633 -29.63 -18.84 4.44
C THR A 633 -28.94 -19.70 5.49
N LEU A 634 -29.46 -20.90 5.78
CA LEU A 634 -28.82 -21.84 6.70
C LEU A 634 -27.43 -22.26 6.20
N ALA A 635 -27.28 -22.52 4.91
CA ALA A 635 -25.98 -22.76 4.28
C ALA A 635 -25.05 -21.54 4.41
N GLY A 636 -25.56 -20.31 4.22
CA GLY A 636 -24.80 -19.07 4.42
C GLY A 636 -24.36 -18.85 5.89
N LEU A 637 -25.16 -19.26 6.87
CA LEU A 637 -24.77 -19.24 8.28
C LEU A 637 -23.64 -20.25 8.57
N ALA A 638 -23.70 -21.45 7.98
CA ALA A 638 -22.63 -22.43 8.06
C ALA A 638 -21.34 -21.92 7.39
N GLU A 639 -21.47 -21.27 6.24
CA GLU A 639 -20.35 -20.59 5.56
C GLU A 639 -19.72 -19.52 6.46
N THR A 640 -20.55 -18.73 7.14
CA THR A 640 -20.08 -17.68 8.06
C THR A 640 -19.25 -18.26 9.20
N ILE A 641 -19.65 -19.41 9.76
CA ILE A 641 -18.89 -20.13 10.78
C ILE A 641 -17.48 -20.44 10.28
N ALA A 642 -17.36 -21.06 9.09
CA ALA A 642 -16.08 -21.47 8.54
C ALA A 642 -15.17 -20.28 8.18
N ILE A 643 -15.73 -19.22 7.57
CA ILE A 643 -14.99 -18.01 7.22
C ILE A 643 -14.47 -17.31 8.49
N CYS A 644 -15.32 -17.18 9.51
CA CYS A 644 -14.92 -16.54 10.76
C CYS A 644 -13.87 -17.36 11.50
N TRP A 645 -13.99 -18.69 11.48
CA TRP A 645 -12.97 -19.61 12.00
C TRP A 645 -11.62 -19.40 11.33
N GLY A 646 -11.58 -19.40 10.00
CA GLY A 646 -10.37 -19.13 9.22
C GLY A 646 -9.67 -17.83 9.61
N GLY A 647 -10.45 -16.77 9.86
CA GLY A 647 -9.92 -15.46 10.28
C GLY A 647 -9.32 -15.42 11.70
N ILE A 648 -9.65 -16.39 12.56
CA ILE A 648 -9.16 -16.44 13.95
C ILE A 648 -8.30 -17.65 14.29
N LYS A 649 -8.21 -18.66 13.41
CA LYS A 649 -7.49 -19.94 13.61
C LYS A 649 -6.06 -19.73 14.13
N ASP A 650 -5.22 -18.98 13.40
CA ASP A 650 -3.83 -18.72 13.78
C ASP A 650 -3.67 -18.02 15.15
N LYS A 651 -4.70 -17.27 15.56
CA LYS A 651 -4.74 -16.57 16.86
C LYS A 651 -5.29 -17.45 17.97
N LEU A 652 -6.16 -18.40 17.64
CA LEU A 652 -6.67 -19.43 18.56
C LEU A 652 -5.57 -20.44 18.91
N ASP A 653 -4.72 -20.81 17.95
CA ASP A 653 -3.58 -21.72 18.20
C ASP A 653 -2.53 -21.13 19.15
N LYS A 654 -2.54 -19.79 19.31
CA LYS A 654 -1.66 -19.03 20.22
C LYS A 654 -2.39 -18.54 21.49
N GLY A 655 -3.66 -18.88 21.69
CA GLY A 655 -4.56 -18.24 22.67
C GLY A 655 -5.46 -19.19 23.49
N GLU A 656 -6.51 -18.60 24.08
CA GLU A 656 -7.38 -19.14 25.14
C GLU A 656 -7.96 -20.57 24.87
N PRO A 657 -7.66 -21.58 25.72
CA PRO A 657 -8.02 -22.99 25.46
C PRO A 657 -9.54 -23.23 25.43
N THR A 658 -10.32 -22.50 26.25
CA THR A 658 -11.78 -22.66 26.34
C THR A 658 -12.50 -22.28 25.06
N CYS A 659 -12.07 -21.20 24.40
CA CYS A 659 -12.63 -20.77 23.11
C CYS A 659 -12.27 -21.76 21.99
N ARG A 660 -11.05 -22.33 22.05
CA ARG A 660 -10.62 -23.37 21.11
C ARG A 660 -11.49 -24.62 21.23
N THR A 661 -11.68 -25.13 22.46
CA THR A 661 -12.52 -26.32 22.71
C THR A 661 -13.97 -26.09 22.29
N ALA A 662 -14.56 -24.96 22.67
CA ALA A 662 -15.95 -24.65 22.35
C ALA A 662 -16.23 -24.56 20.84
N VAL A 663 -15.25 -24.19 20.02
CA VAL A 663 -15.42 -24.12 18.57
C VAL A 663 -15.00 -25.43 17.89
N GLN A 664 -14.03 -26.17 18.43
CA GLN A 664 -13.72 -27.54 17.99
C GLN A 664 -14.91 -28.49 18.20
N GLU A 665 -15.63 -28.42 19.32
CA GLU A 665 -16.85 -29.19 19.53
C GLU A 665 -17.95 -28.90 18.48
N ARG A 666 -17.95 -27.70 17.89
CA ARG A 666 -18.92 -27.30 16.85
C ARG A 666 -18.49 -27.79 15.48
N HIS A 667 -17.19 -27.81 15.23
CA HIS A 667 -16.62 -28.46 14.06
C HIS A 667 -17.05 -29.93 13.96
N ASP A 668 -16.88 -30.72 15.03
CA ASP A 668 -17.21 -32.16 15.01
C ASP A 668 -18.70 -32.41 14.78
N LYS A 669 -19.56 -31.52 15.29
CA LYS A 669 -21.01 -31.56 15.04
C LYS A 669 -21.37 -31.18 13.61
N LEU A 670 -20.71 -30.18 13.02
CA LEU A 670 -20.91 -29.82 11.61
C LEU A 670 -20.42 -30.93 10.68
N ARG A 671 -19.31 -31.60 11.01
CA ARG A 671 -18.83 -32.80 10.30
C ARG A 671 -19.87 -33.93 10.34
N ASN A 672 -20.48 -34.18 11.49
CA ASN A 672 -21.59 -35.14 11.61
C ASN A 672 -22.81 -34.73 10.75
N ILE A 673 -23.17 -33.44 10.71
CA ILE A 673 -24.22 -32.96 9.80
C ILE A 673 -23.84 -33.21 8.33
N ALA A 674 -22.60 -32.92 7.93
CA ALA A 674 -22.12 -33.19 6.58
C ALA A 674 -22.19 -34.69 6.23
N ASP A 675 -21.79 -35.57 7.16
CA ASP A 675 -21.84 -37.02 6.98
C ASP A 675 -23.29 -37.52 6.84
N ASN A 676 -24.24 -36.94 7.59
CA ASN A 676 -25.66 -37.25 7.43
C ASN A 676 -26.21 -36.73 6.10
N LEU A 677 -25.87 -35.49 5.70
CA LEU A 677 -26.29 -34.92 4.42
C LEU A 677 -25.70 -35.70 3.24
N ARG A 678 -24.51 -36.30 3.36
CA ARG A 678 -23.91 -37.16 2.33
C ARG A 678 -24.82 -38.33 1.93
N LEU A 679 -25.63 -38.85 2.86
CA LEU A 679 -26.59 -39.93 2.59
C LEU A 679 -27.66 -39.54 1.55
N ILE A 680 -27.85 -38.24 1.30
CA ILE A 680 -28.74 -37.74 0.25
C ILE A 680 -28.32 -38.26 -1.14
N MET A 681 -27.01 -38.38 -1.40
CA MET A 681 -26.51 -38.85 -2.69
C MET A 681 -26.94 -40.30 -2.96
N ALA A 682 -26.89 -41.16 -1.94
CA ALA A 682 -27.33 -42.55 -2.05
C ALA A 682 -28.86 -42.65 -2.22
N THR A 683 -29.60 -41.75 -1.56
CA THR A 683 -31.06 -41.65 -1.70
C THR A 683 -31.46 -41.23 -3.11
N ILE A 684 -30.79 -40.20 -3.65
CA ILE A 684 -30.99 -39.72 -5.02
C ILE A 684 -30.63 -40.82 -6.03
N GLU A 685 -29.50 -41.51 -5.86
CA GLU A 685 -29.06 -42.59 -6.73
C GLU A 685 -30.03 -43.79 -6.73
N SER A 686 -30.56 -44.16 -5.56
CA SER A 686 -31.57 -45.22 -5.44
C SER A 686 -32.87 -44.87 -6.16
N ARG A 687 -33.23 -43.58 -6.21
CA ARG A 687 -34.42 -43.09 -6.95
C ARG A 687 -34.19 -43.02 -8.46
N LEU A 688 -32.98 -42.66 -8.89
CA LEU A 688 -32.63 -42.61 -10.32
C LEU A 688 -32.43 -44.02 -10.91
N SER A 689 -32.01 -45.00 -10.09
CA SER A 689 -31.70 -46.37 -10.54
C SER A 689 -32.90 -47.34 -10.51
N SER A 690 -34.03 -46.98 -9.87
CA SER A 690 -35.22 -47.85 -9.79
C SER A 690 -36.03 -47.84 -11.09
N ALA A 691 -35.49 -48.47 -12.14
CA ALA A 691 -36.17 -48.63 -13.43
C ALA A 691 -37.17 -49.83 -13.46
N ASP A 692 -37.09 -50.75 -12.49
CA ASP A 692 -37.81 -52.04 -12.50
C ASP A 692 -38.94 -52.21 -11.46
N SER A 693 -39.15 -51.25 -10.55
CA SER A 693 -40.31 -51.23 -9.64
C SER A 693 -41.12 -49.95 -9.84
N VAL A 694 -42.45 -50.02 -9.62
CA VAL A 694 -43.37 -48.89 -9.81
C VAL A 694 -42.86 -47.69 -8.99
N PRO A 695 -42.39 -46.61 -9.64
CA PRO A 695 -41.86 -45.45 -8.92
C PRO A 695 -43.00 -44.73 -8.18
N VAL A 696 -42.73 -44.27 -6.96
CA VAL A 696 -43.60 -43.30 -6.29
C VAL A 696 -43.36 -41.93 -6.94
N PRO A 697 -44.41 -41.18 -7.35
CA PRO A 697 -44.24 -39.87 -7.98
C PRO A 697 -43.53 -38.90 -7.02
N LEU A 698 -42.52 -38.17 -7.50
CA LEU A 698 -41.88 -37.09 -6.74
C LEU A 698 -42.86 -35.94 -6.53
N SER A 699 -43.05 -35.52 -5.28
CA SER A 699 -43.72 -34.26 -5.00
C SER A 699 -42.76 -33.09 -5.27
N ALA A 700 -43.30 -31.91 -5.56
CA ALA A 700 -42.47 -30.70 -5.73
C ALA A 700 -41.66 -30.36 -4.46
N SER A 701 -42.18 -30.72 -3.28
CA SER A 701 -41.46 -30.59 -2.00
C SER A 701 -40.28 -31.54 -1.88
N ASP A 702 -40.37 -32.76 -2.43
CA ASP A 702 -39.26 -33.71 -2.41
C ASP A 702 -38.12 -33.26 -3.33
N GLU A 703 -38.45 -32.74 -4.52
CA GLU A 703 -37.46 -32.21 -5.47
C GLU A 703 -36.69 -31.02 -4.88
N GLU A 704 -37.42 -30.08 -4.28
CA GLU A 704 -36.85 -28.91 -3.60
C GLU A 704 -35.96 -29.33 -2.41
N PHE A 705 -36.40 -30.33 -1.63
CA PHE A 705 -35.61 -30.89 -0.53
C PHE A 705 -34.30 -31.52 -1.02
N PHE A 706 -34.35 -32.38 -2.05
CA PHE A 706 -33.15 -33.04 -2.59
C PHE A 706 -32.13 -32.02 -3.12
N GLN A 707 -32.58 -31.00 -3.85
CA GLN A 707 -31.73 -29.94 -4.36
C GLN A 707 -31.04 -29.16 -3.22
N LYS A 708 -31.83 -28.72 -2.24
CA LYS A 708 -31.34 -27.92 -1.11
C LYS A 708 -30.42 -28.70 -0.18
N ALA A 709 -30.74 -29.95 0.13
CA ALA A 709 -29.92 -30.82 0.97
C ALA A 709 -28.58 -31.16 0.31
N PHE A 710 -28.58 -31.43 -1.00
CA PHE A 710 -27.34 -31.66 -1.76
C PHE A 710 -26.49 -30.39 -1.87
N GLN A 711 -27.10 -29.24 -2.11
CA GLN A 711 -26.40 -27.94 -2.09
C GLN A 711 -25.78 -27.66 -0.73
N ALA A 712 -26.51 -27.89 0.36
CA ALA A 712 -26.02 -27.74 1.72
C ALA A 712 -24.84 -28.68 2.01
N TYR A 713 -24.91 -29.94 1.55
CA TYR A 713 -23.80 -30.89 1.63
C TYR A 713 -22.53 -30.34 0.95
N CYS A 714 -22.64 -29.97 -0.33
CA CYS A 714 -21.51 -29.49 -1.11
C CYS A 714 -20.87 -28.25 -0.50
N LEU A 715 -21.68 -27.27 -0.07
CA LEU A 715 -21.17 -26.05 0.58
C LEU A 715 -20.53 -26.36 1.93
N LEU A 716 -21.15 -27.21 2.76
CA LEU A 716 -20.63 -27.57 4.07
C LEU A 716 -19.28 -28.31 3.98
N GLU A 717 -19.12 -29.21 3.00
CA GLU A 717 -17.84 -29.88 2.72
C GLU A 717 -16.74 -28.88 2.34
N ILE A 718 -17.03 -27.94 1.44
CA ILE A 718 -16.10 -26.87 1.07
C ILE A 718 -15.66 -26.09 2.30
N HIS A 719 -16.59 -25.81 3.21
CA HIS A 719 -16.36 -25.00 4.40
C HIS A 719 -15.62 -25.75 5.53
N LEU A 720 -15.91 -27.03 5.75
CA LEU A 720 -15.21 -27.87 6.73
C LEU A 720 -13.74 -28.06 6.38
N HIS A 721 -13.41 -28.20 5.09
CA HIS A 721 -12.02 -28.31 4.63
C HIS A 721 -11.16 -27.10 4.99
N HIS A 722 -11.74 -25.89 5.07
CA HIS A 722 -11.02 -24.71 5.54
C HIS A 722 -10.60 -24.84 7.02
N MET A 723 -11.40 -25.54 7.82
CA MET A 723 -11.15 -25.75 9.25
C MET A 723 -10.08 -26.83 9.49
N GLU A 724 -10.08 -27.89 8.67
CA GLU A 724 -9.37 -29.17 8.86
C GLU A 724 -7.91 -29.21 8.41
N LYS A 725 -7.31 -28.13 7.86
CA LYS A 725 -5.89 -28.12 7.42
C LYS A 725 -4.92 -28.61 8.53
N ASN A 726 -4.60 -29.90 8.46
CA ASN A 726 -3.52 -30.69 9.05
C ASN A 726 -3.20 -31.76 7.99
N ASP A 727 -1.92 -32.09 7.82
CA ASP A 727 -1.37 -32.90 6.71
C ASP A 727 -1.87 -34.37 6.65
N ASP A 728 -2.74 -34.81 7.56
CA ASP A 728 -3.13 -36.23 7.74
C ASP A 728 -4.59 -36.54 7.32
N TYR A 729 -5.38 -35.56 6.85
CA TYR A 729 -6.77 -35.80 6.44
C TYR A 729 -6.95 -35.72 4.91
N GLU A 730 -7.49 -36.78 4.31
CA GLU A 730 -8.05 -36.80 2.95
C GLU A 730 -9.29 -35.87 2.90
N GLY A 731 -9.07 -34.56 2.88
CA GLY A 731 -10.10 -33.52 3.07
C GLY A 731 -11.07 -33.30 1.90
N ALA A 732 -11.91 -32.25 1.95
CA ALA A 732 -13.02 -32.05 0.99
C ALA A 732 -12.66 -31.91 -0.51
N SER A 733 -11.39 -31.78 -0.89
CA SER A 733 -10.98 -32.05 -2.28
C SER A 733 -11.41 -33.46 -2.67
N THR A 734 -11.16 -34.44 -1.81
CA THR A 734 -11.58 -35.84 -1.96
C THR A 734 -13.10 -35.98 -1.89
N ALA A 735 -13.80 -35.26 -1.00
CA ALA A 735 -15.27 -35.28 -0.95
C ALA A 735 -15.89 -34.73 -2.24
N MET A 736 -15.37 -33.62 -2.75
CA MET A 736 -15.86 -33.03 -4.00
C MET A 736 -15.42 -33.82 -5.24
N GLU A 737 -14.23 -34.44 -5.23
CA GLU A 737 -13.81 -35.43 -6.24
C GLU A 737 -14.78 -36.61 -6.27
N ASN A 738 -15.21 -37.12 -5.11
CA ASN A 738 -16.23 -38.17 -5.01
C ASN A 738 -17.59 -37.70 -5.57
N VAL A 739 -17.97 -36.43 -5.33
CA VAL A 739 -19.18 -35.83 -5.93
C VAL A 739 -19.06 -35.76 -7.45
N LEU A 740 -17.89 -35.39 -7.99
CA LEU A 740 -17.65 -35.35 -9.45
C LEU A 740 -17.73 -36.74 -10.07
N VAL A 741 -17.10 -37.74 -9.45
CA VAL A 741 -17.15 -39.14 -9.91
C VAL A 741 -18.59 -39.68 -9.84
N TRP A 742 -19.32 -39.38 -8.76
CA TRP A 742 -20.72 -39.76 -8.62
C TRP A 742 -21.60 -39.10 -9.70
N ALA A 743 -21.42 -37.80 -9.94
CA ALA A 743 -22.18 -37.07 -10.95
C ALA A 743 -21.95 -37.60 -12.36
N ASP A 744 -20.70 -37.95 -12.70
CA ASP A 744 -20.34 -38.56 -13.98
C ASP A 744 -21.03 -39.93 -14.18
N ARG A 745 -21.10 -40.74 -13.11
CA ARG A 745 -21.73 -42.07 -13.12
C ARG A 745 -23.26 -42.03 -13.11
N VAL A 746 -23.86 -41.10 -12.36
CA VAL A 746 -25.29 -41.15 -11.99
C VAL A 746 -26.11 -40.07 -12.68
N LEU A 747 -25.62 -38.82 -12.73
CA LEU A 747 -26.41 -37.68 -13.23
C LEU A 747 -26.30 -37.52 -14.75
N LEU A 748 -25.09 -37.60 -15.31
CA LEU A 748 -24.88 -37.37 -16.75
C LEU A 748 -25.59 -38.41 -17.64
N PRO A 749 -25.60 -39.72 -17.32
CA PRO A 749 -26.32 -40.71 -18.11
C PRO A 749 -27.84 -40.47 -18.14
N MET A 750 -28.42 -39.93 -17.07
CA MET A 750 -29.84 -39.59 -17.00
C MET A 750 -30.20 -38.43 -17.94
N ILE A 751 -29.36 -37.39 -17.99
CA ILE A 751 -29.54 -36.24 -18.89
C ILE A 751 -29.36 -36.66 -20.37
N ASN A 752 -28.48 -37.63 -20.63
CA ASN A 752 -28.15 -38.11 -21.98
C ASN A 752 -29.14 -39.13 -22.57
N MET A 753 -30.16 -39.58 -21.82
CA MET A 753 -31.20 -40.47 -22.35
C MET A 753 -31.91 -39.85 -23.57
N ASP A 754 -32.00 -40.61 -24.66
CA ASP A 754 -32.49 -40.14 -25.96
C ASP A 754 -34.03 -40.29 -26.06
N ARG A 755 -34.75 -39.16 -25.98
CA ARG A 755 -36.23 -39.10 -25.94
C ARG A 755 -36.92 -39.77 -27.16
N LYS A 756 -36.19 -40.04 -28.25
CA LYS A 756 -36.75 -40.62 -29.49
C LYS A 756 -37.02 -42.13 -29.41
N VAL A 757 -36.34 -42.88 -28.54
CA VAL A 757 -36.56 -44.34 -28.40
C VAL A 757 -37.81 -44.62 -27.56
N SER A 758 -38.11 -43.77 -26.57
CA SER A 758 -39.26 -43.94 -25.67
C SER A 758 -40.61 -43.74 -26.36
N VAL A 759 -40.69 -42.91 -27.41
CA VAL A 759 -41.95 -42.59 -28.11
C VAL A 759 -42.40 -43.71 -29.06
N GLN A 760 -41.49 -44.55 -29.58
CA GLN A 760 -41.87 -45.66 -30.48
C GLN A 760 -42.51 -46.86 -29.75
N LEU A 761 -42.43 -46.91 -28.41
CA LEU A 761 -43.06 -47.95 -27.59
C LEU A 761 -44.43 -47.53 -26.99
N ILE A 762 -44.92 -46.32 -27.26
CA ILE A 762 -46.18 -45.82 -26.71
C ILE A 762 -47.35 -46.18 -27.63
N LYS A 763 -47.71 -47.47 -27.63
CA LYS A 763 -49.06 -47.94 -28.00
C LYS A 763 -49.67 -48.68 -26.81
N GLY A 764 -50.04 -47.92 -25.78
CA GLY A 764 -50.76 -48.40 -24.60
C GLY A 764 -50.94 -47.26 -23.59
N GLY A 765 -52.17 -47.02 -23.12
CA GLY A 765 -52.61 -45.80 -22.40
C GLY A 765 -51.99 -45.48 -21.03
N THR A 766 -50.82 -46.03 -20.69
CA THR A 766 -50.06 -45.76 -19.44
C THR A 766 -48.83 -44.86 -19.63
N GLY A 767 -48.51 -44.44 -20.86
CA GLY A 767 -47.25 -43.75 -21.21
C GLY A 767 -47.11 -42.28 -20.79
N THR A 768 -48.18 -41.56 -20.47
CA THR A 768 -48.13 -40.10 -20.17
C THR A 768 -47.70 -39.76 -18.74
N LYS A 769 -47.93 -40.66 -17.76
CA LYS A 769 -47.44 -40.46 -16.38
C LYS A 769 -45.94 -40.74 -16.26
N ARG A 770 -45.48 -41.85 -16.86
CA ARG A 770 -44.06 -42.25 -16.89
C ARG A 770 -43.16 -41.22 -17.57
N ALA A 771 -43.63 -40.61 -18.66
CA ALA A 771 -42.91 -39.54 -19.34
C ALA A 771 -42.77 -38.24 -18.52
N ARG A 772 -43.79 -37.90 -17.69
CA ARG A 772 -43.73 -36.74 -16.78
C ARG A 772 -42.76 -36.98 -15.61
N GLU A 773 -42.73 -38.19 -15.08
CA GLU A 773 -41.83 -38.57 -13.98
C GLU A 773 -40.37 -38.64 -14.45
N GLU A 774 -40.11 -39.19 -15.66
CA GLU A 774 -38.78 -39.16 -16.29
C GLU A 774 -38.31 -37.72 -16.57
N GLU A 775 -39.22 -36.81 -16.92
CA GLU A 775 -38.93 -35.39 -17.10
C GLU A 775 -38.59 -34.68 -15.77
N GLN A 776 -39.30 -34.98 -14.69
CA GLN A 776 -38.98 -34.46 -13.35
C GLN A 776 -37.61 -34.93 -12.85
N LEU A 777 -37.26 -36.21 -13.07
CA LEU A 777 -35.94 -36.75 -12.70
C LEU A 777 -34.81 -36.11 -13.53
N CYS A 778 -35.05 -35.81 -14.80
CA CYS A 778 -34.09 -35.07 -15.63
C CYS A 778 -33.92 -33.62 -15.16
N CYS A 779 -35.00 -32.95 -14.77
CA CYS A 779 -34.95 -31.60 -14.20
C CYS A 779 -34.14 -31.59 -12.90
N LEU A 780 -34.38 -32.55 -12.00
CA LEU A 780 -33.61 -32.70 -10.76
C LEU A 780 -32.11 -32.93 -11.07
N ALA A 781 -31.77 -33.84 -11.98
CA ALA A 781 -30.38 -34.10 -12.35
C ALA A 781 -29.68 -32.86 -12.93
N THR A 782 -30.39 -32.05 -13.71
CA THR A 782 -29.90 -30.79 -14.29
C THR A 782 -29.56 -29.78 -13.19
N HIS A 783 -30.47 -29.55 -12.23
CA HIS A 783 -30.22 -28.64 -11.11
C HIS A 783 -29.05 -29.10 -10.21
N LEU A 784 -28.89 -30.41 -10.00
CA LEU A 784 -27.76 -30.95 -9.23
C LEU A 784 -26.42 -30.72 -9.94
N VAL A 785 -26.37 -30.86 -11.27
CA VAL A 785 -25.18 -30.54 -12.08
C VAL A 785 -24.87 -29.04 -12.04
N GLU A 786 -25.87 -28.15 -12.11
CA GLU A 786 -25.67 -26.70 -11.93
C GLU A 786 -25.08 -26.37 -10.55
N THR A 787 -25.60 -27.03 -9.51
CA THR A 787 -25.10 -26.89 -8.13
C THR A 787 -23.64 -27.30 -8.02
N ILE A 788 -23.25 -28.41 -8.66
CA ILE A 788 -21.85 -28.86 -8.71
C ILE A 788 -20.98 -27.81 -9.42
N LEU A 789 -21.37 -27.34 -10.60
CA LEU A 789 -20.58 -26.36 -11.36
C LEU A 789 -20.46 -25.01 -10.63
N MET A 790 -21.50 -24.59 -9.93
CA MET A 790 -21.46 -23.45 -9.02
C MET A 790 -20.41 -23.68 -7.92
N CYS A 791 -20.46 -24.81 -7.23
CA CYS A 791 -19.52 -25.18 -6.17
C CYS A 791 -18.06 -25.24 -6.67
N LEU A 792 -17.82 -25.82 -7.85
CA LEU A 792 -16.51 -25.82 -8.50
C LEU A 792 -15.99 -24.39 -8.73
N SER A 793 -16.85 -23.51 -9.26
CA SER A 793 -16.49 -22.12 -9.47
C SER A 793 -16.17 -21.39 -8.15
N GLU A 794 -16.83 -21.76 -7.05
CA GLU A 794 -16.60 -21.17 -5.73
C GLU A 794 -15.30 -21.63 -5.10
N ILE A 795 -14.97 -22.93 -5.17
CA ILE A 795 -13.70 -23.49 -4.66
C ILE A 795 -12.50 -22.80 -5.33
N VAL A 796 -12.59 -22.57 -6.65
CA VAL A 796 -11.56 -21.86 -7.42
C VAL A 796 -11.46 -20.39 -6.99
N MET A 797 -12.59 -19.70 -6.83
CA MET A 797 -12.63 -18.30 -6.38
C MET A 797 -12.00 -18.14 -4.99
N LEU A 798 -12.28 -19.09 -4.08
CA LEU A 798 -11.76 -19.09 -2.70
C LEU A 798 -10.28 -19.52 -2.62
N ARG A 799 -9.66 -19.94 -3.73
CA ARG A 799 -8.27 -20.46 -3.81
C ARG A 799 -8.04 -21.67 -2.89
N MET A 800 -9.04 -22.53 -2.77
CA MET A 800 -9.00 -23.71 -1.90
C MET A 800 -8.61 -24.98 -2.66
N ALA A 801 -8.59 -24.97 -3.99
CA ALA A 801 -8.29 -26.12 -4.82
C ALA A 801 -6.77 -26.38 -4.96
N GLU A 802 -6.40 -27.66 -4.85
CA GLU A 802 -5.09 -28.19 -5.21
C GLU A 802 -4.98 -28.52 -6.70
N GLU A 803 -3.77 -28.79 -7.19
CA GLU A 803 -3.50 -29.05 -8.61
C GLU A 803 -4.34 -30.20 -9.17
N ASN A 804 -4.46 -31.29 -8.40
CA ASN A 804 -5.26 -32.47 -8.77
C ASN A 804 -6.74 -32.13 -8.92
N PHE A 805 -7.28 -31.26 -8.07
CA PHE A 805 -8.69 -30.88 -8.11
C PHE A 805 -9.04 -30.14 -9.40
N TYR A 806 -8.19 -29.21 -9.86
CA TYR A 806 -8.41 -28.50 -11.12
C TYR A 806 -8.48 -29.47 -12.32
N ASN A 807 -7.69 -30.54 -12.29
CA ASN A 807 -7.73 -31.58 -13.32
C ASN A 807 -9.04 -32.37 -13.27
N HIS A 808 -9.52 -32.78 -12.09
CA HIS A 808 -10.81 -33.46 -11.95
C HIS A 808 -11.99 -32.58 -12.39
N ALA A 809 -12.00 -31.30 -12.03
CA ALA A 809 -13.00 -30.33 -12.49
C ALA A 809 -12.98 -30.21 -14.02
N ALA A 810 -11.79 -30.11 -14.63
CA ALA A 810 -11.64 -30.05 -16.09
C ALA A 810 -12.13 -31.34 -16.78
N VAL A 811 -11.83 -32.52 -16.23
CA VAL A 811 -12.33 -33.80 -16.73
C VAL A 811 -13.86 -33.86 -16.70
N PHE A 812 -14.49 -33.43 -15.60
CA PHE A 812 -15.95 -33.38 -15.50
C PHE A 812 -16.58 -32.47 -16.56
N THR A 813 -15.99 -31.29 -16.83
CA THR A 813 -16.47 -30.44 -17.95
C THR A 813 -16.33 -31.12 -19.31
N THR A 814 -15.39 -32.04 -19.47
CA THR A 814 -15.21 -32.82 -20.70
C THR A 814 -16.33 -33.85 -20.85
N SER A 815 -16.71 -34.51 -19.76
CA SER A 815 -17.88 -35.40 -19.74
C SER A 815 -19.18 -34.65 -20.04
N LEU A 816 -19.36 -33.44 -19.51
CA LEU A 816 -20.51 -32.58 -19.83
C LEU A 816 -20.57 -32.21 -21.32
N ALA A 817 -19.45 -31.85 -21.93
CA ALA A 817 -19.40 -31.50 -23.35
C ALA A 817 -19.82 -32.68 -24.27
N LYS A 818 -19.60 -33.93 -23.85
CA LYS A 818 -20.01 -35.13 -24.60
C LYS A 818 -21.53 -35.33 -24.67
N ILE A 819 -22.31 -34.64 -23.84
CA ILE A 819 -23.80 -34.68 -23.87
C ILE A 819 -24.33 -33.87 -25.07
N GLY A 820 -23.48 -33.10 -25.77
CA GLY A 820 -23.81 -32.39 -27.00
C GLY A 820 -24.62 -31.11 -26.74
N CYS A 821 -25.61 -30.82 -27.59
CA CYS A 821 -26.37 -29.55 -27.56
C CYS A 821 -27.14 -29.30 -26.24
N LYS A 822 -27.48 -30.35 -25.48
CA LYS A 822 -28.12 -30.19 -24.15
C LYS A 822 -27.19 -29.52 -23.13
N ALA A 823 -25.87 -29.59 -23.33
CA ALA A 823 -24.90 -28.98 -22.41
C ALA A 823 -24.90 -27.43 -22.43
N VAL A 824 -25.63 -26.80 -23.37
CA VAL A 824 -25.79 -25.34 -23.44
C VAL A 824 -26.44 -24.77 -22.19
N GLU A 825 -27.35 -25.52 -21.58
CA GLU A 825 -28.05 -25.10 -20.36
C GLU A 825 -27.05 -24.77 -19.23
N PHE A 826 -25.92 -25.48 -19.19
CA PHE A 826 -24.86 -25.28 -18.19
C PHE A 826 -23.83 -24.20 -18.57
N LEU A 827 -23.94 -23.58 -19.75
CA LEU A 827 -22.98 -22.60 -20.25
C LEU A 827 -22.75 -21.39 -19.32
N PRO A 828 -23.76 -20.83 -18.62
CA PRO A 828 -23.53 -19.76 -17.65
C PRO A 828 -22.57 -20.16 -16.54
N HIS A 829 -22.76 -21.36 -15.98
CA HIS A 829 -21.94 -21.90 -14.90
C HIS A 829 -20.53 -22.29 -15.38
N LEU A 830 -20.42 -22.91 -16.56
CA LEU A 830 -19.14 -23.21 -17.20
C LEU A 830 -18.34 -21.95 -17.53
N SER A 831 -19.01 -20.90 -18.03
CA SER A 831 -18.38 -19.61 -18.30
C SER A 831 -17.90 -18.94 -17.01
N LYS A 832 -18.67 -19.00 -15.93
CA LYS A 832 -18.26 -18.51 -14.61
C LYS A 832 -17.04 -19.26 -14.09
N LEU A 833 -17.01 -20.59 -14.18
CA LEU A 833 -15.88 -21.42 -13.79
C LEU A 833 -14.62 -21.06 -14.60
N LEU A 834 -14.73 -20.96 -15.93
CA LEU A 834 -13.61 -20.57 -16.79
C LEU A 834 -13.09 -19.17 -16.44
N TYR A 835 -13.98 -18.21 -16.17
CA TYR A 835 -13.59 -16.87 -15.71
C TYR A 835 -12.80 -16.95 -14.41
N GLN A 836 -13.29 -17.69 -13.40
CA GLN A 836 -12.60 -17.79 -12.10
C GLN A 836 -11.24 -18.49 -12.22
N LEU A 837 -11.14 -19.54 -13.03
CA LEU A 837 -9.86 -20.22 -13.31
C LEU A 837 -8.87 -19.30 -14.01
N ALA A 838 -9.32 -18.48 -14.96
CA ALA A 838 -8.45 -17.53 -15.64
C ALA A 838 -8.02 -16.39 -14.70
N HIS A 839 -8.96 -15.87 -13.92
CA HIS A 839 -8.74 -14.77 -12.99
C HIS A 839 -7.80 -15.14 -11.84
N SER A 840 -7.89 -16.38 -11.33
CA SER A 840 -7.01 -16.85 -10.27
C SER A 840 -5.54 -16.84 -10.69
N LEU A 841 -5.24 -17.20 -11.95
CA LEU A 841 -3.92 -17.18 -12.56
C LEU A 841 -3.41 -15.76 -12.86
N LEU A 842 -4.30 -14.82 -13.21
CA LEU A 842 -3.91 -13.41 -13.39
C LEU A 842 -3.44 -12.76 -12.08
N LEU A 843 -3.91 -13.27 -10.95
CA LEU A 843 -3.64 -12.75 -9.61
C LEU A 843 -2.54 -13.55 -8.86
N SER A 844 -1.85 -14.50 -9.48
CA SER A 844 -0.75 -15.24 -8.84
C SER A 844 0.60 -14.52 -9.02
N ASP A 845 1.35 -14.39 -7.91
CA ASP A 845 2.67 -13.74 -7.85
C ASP A 845 3.73 -14.54 -8.64
N GLU A 846 4.78 -13.82 -9.05
CA GLU A 846 5.77 -14.15 -10.10
C GLU A 846 6.61 -15.44 -9.96
N THR A 847 6.31 -16.34 -9.02
CA THR A 847 7.17 -17.50 -8.67
C THR A 847 6.58 -18.87 -9.03
N GLY A 848 5.33 -18.96 -9.49
CA GLY A 848 4.67 -20.22 -9.88
C GLY A 848 4.89 -20.62 -11.34
N ASN A 849 5.04 -21.92 -11.61
CA ASN A 849 5.23 -22.48 -12.95
C ASN A 849 3.93 -22.37 -13.79
N VAL A 850 3.71 -21.21 -14.41
CA VAL A 850 2.47 -20.82 -15.14
C VAL A 850 2.02 -21.86 -16.18
N ALA A 851 2.95 -22.61 -16.76
CA ALA A 851 2.66 -23.63 -17.78
C ALA A 851 1.77 -24.77 -17.27
N VAL A 852 1.99 -25.24 -16.03
CA VAL A 852 1.31 -26.42 -15.47
C VAL A 852 -0.15 -26.11 -15.08
N GLN A 853 -0.42 -24.89 -14.60
CA GLN A 853 -1.77 -24.47 -14.18
C GLN A 853 -2.65 -23.97 -15.34
N SER A 854 -2.08 -23.80 -16.55
CA SER A 854 -2.82 -23.38 -17.75
C SER A 854 -3.62 -24.51 -18.41
N GLY A 855 -3.31 -25.77 -18.08
CA GLY A 855 -3.98 -26.97 -18.62
C GLY A 855 -5.49 -27.00 -18.36
N PRO A 856 -5.95 -26.86 -17.10
CA PRO A 856 -7.38 -26.83 -16.78
C PRO A 856 -8.13 -25.70 -17.51
N VAL A 857 -7.54 -24.50 -17.62
CA VAL A 857 -8.13 -23.37 -18.39
C VAL A 857 -8.30 -23.75 -19.86
N SER A 858 -7.28 -24.37 -20.46
CA SER A 858 -7.31 -24.84 -21.85
C SER A 858 -8.40 -25.89 -22.08
N ILE A 859 -8.53 -26.86 -21.18
CA ILE A 859 -9.52 -27.94 -21.28
C ILE A 859 -10.94 -27.39 -21.16
N VAL A 860 -11.23 -26.59 -20.13
CA VAL A 860 -12.56 -25.99 -19.92
C VAL A 860 -12.93 -25.07 -21.09
N LEU A 861 -11.98 -24.26 -21.58
CA LEU A 861 -12.17 -23.45 -22.79
C LEU A 861 -12.52 -24.31 -23.99
N THR A 862 -11.76 -25.39 -24.23
CA THR A 862 -11.99 -26.31 -25.35
C THR A 862 -13.40 -26.92 -25.29
N ASN A 863 -13.82 -27.35 -24.10
CA ASN A 863 -15.14 -27.95 -23.87
C ASN A 863 -16.27 -26.95 -24.13
N ILE A 864 -16.15 -25.71 -23.65
CA ILE A 864 -17.13 -24.65 -23.93
C ILE A 864 -17.20 -24.33 -25.43
N LEU A 865 -16.05 -24.24 -26.09
CA LEU A 865 -16.01 -24.00 -27.53
C LEU A 865 -16.65 -25.15 -28.31
N GLN A 866 -16.43 -26.41 -27.91
CA GLN A 866 -17.08 -27.58 -28.50
C GLN A 866 -18.61 -27.51 -28.36
N ILE A 867 -19.11 -27.19 -27.16
CA ILE A 867 -20.56 -27.00 -26.91
C ILE A 867 -21.09 -25.92 -27.85
N LEU A 868 -20.45 -24.74 -27.90
CA LEU A 868 -20.88 -23.63 -28.75
C LEU A 868 -20.88 -23.98 -30.25
N THR A 869 -19.86 -24.72 -30.72
CA THR A 869 -19.83 -25.17 -32.12
C THR A 869 -20.93 -26.16 -32.46
N ALA A 870 -21.32 -27.05 -31.53
CA ALA A 870 -22.43 -27.97 -31.75
C ALA A 870 -23.79 -27.26 -31.85
N CYS A 871 -23.91 -26.05 -31.29
CA CYS A 871 -25.16 -25.27 -31.22
C CYS A 871 -25.40 -24.36 -32.42
N ASP A 872 -24.42 -24.26 -33.32
CA ASP A 872 -24.56 -23.51 -34.57
C ASP A 872 -25.51 -24.21 -35.57
N SER A 873 -26.03 -25.40 -35.21
CA SER A 873 -27.03 -26.18 -35.96
C SER A 873 -28.45 -26.11 -35.38
N THR A 874 -28.66 -25.44 -34.23
CA THR A 874 -29.96 -25.27 -33.56
C THR A 874 -30.50 -23.84 -33.75
N GLU A 875 -31.74 -23.54 -33.31
CA GLU A 875 -32.42 -22.26 -33.54
C GLU A 875 -31.53 -21.01 -33.29
N VAL A 876 -31.60 -20.03 -34.19
CA VAL A 876 -30.70 -18.85 -34.29
C VAL A 876 -30.58 -18.02 -33.00
N ASP A 877 -31.61 -18.04 -32.15
CA ASP A 877 -31.66 -17.24 -30.92
C ASP A 877 -30.83 -17.85 -29.79
N VAL A 878 -30.67 -19.18 -29.76
CA VAL A 878 -29.93 -19.90 -28.70
C VAL A 878 -28.43 -19.59 -28.77
N LEU A 879 -27.83 -19.63 -29.96
CA LEU A 879 -26.41 -19.33 -30.15
C LEU A 879 -26.07 -17.88 -29.78
N THR A 880 -26.94 -16.93 -30.13
CA THR A 880 -26.70 -15.51 -29.87
C THR A 880 -26.65 -15.23 -28.37
N GLN A 881 -27.60 -15.81 -27.60
CA GLN A 881 -27.63 -15.68 -26.15
C GLN A 881 -26.44 -16.39 -25.49
N ALA A 882 -26.08 -17.58 -25.97
CA ALA A 882 -24.92 -18.35 -25.50
C ALA A 882 -23.60 -17.57 -25.66
N LEU A 883 -23.39 -16.91 -26.81
CA LEU A 883 -22.22 -16.07 -27.07
C LEU A 883 -22.14 -14.83 -26.16
N LEU A 884 -23.29 -14.22 -25.83
CA LEU A 884 -23.34 -13.10 -24.88
C LEU A 884 -22.92 -13.54 -23.48
N THR A 885 -23.37 -14.71 -23.03
CA THR A 885 -23.01 -15.29 -21.73
C THR A 885 -21.53 -15.66 -21.65
N PHE A 886 -20.95 -16.20 -22.72
CA PHE A 886 -19.54 -16.61 -22.77
C PHE A 886 -18.55 -15.44 -22.85
N ARG A 887 -18.98 -14.30 -23.40
CA ARG A 887 -18.11 -13.15 -23.70
C ARG A 887 -17.22 -12.67 -22.54
N PRO A 888 -17.70 -12.51 -21.29
CA PRO A 888 -16.86 -12.04 -20.18
C PRO A 888 -15.76 -13.04 -19.83
N ALA A 889 -16.07 -14.34 -19.83
CA ALA A 889 -15.09 -15.40 -19.54
C ALA A 889 -13.99 -15.45 -20.61
N LEU A 890 -14.37 -15.35 -21.88
CA LEU A 890 -13.40 -15.29 -22.98
C LEU A 890 -12.49 -14.05 -22.88
N ALA A 891 -13.03 -12.89 -22.50
CA ALA A 891 -12.22 -11.68 -22.34
C ALA A 891 -11.14 -11.86 -21.26
N GLU A 892 -11.49 -12.46 -20.12
CA GLU A 892 -10.54 -12.74 -19.03
C GLU A 892 -9.45 -13.73 -19.47
N VAL A 893 -9.84 -14.78 -20.20
CA VAL A 893 -8.89 -15.77 -20.77
C VAL A 893 -7.95 -15.14 -21.80
N LEU A 894 -8.43 -14.21 -22.64
CA LEU A 894 -7.57 -13.51 -23.59
C LEU A 894 -6.54 -12.61 -22.87
N MET A 895 -6.89 -12.02 -21.73
CA MET A 895 -5.93 -11.26 -20.91
C MET A 895 -4.75 -12.12 -20.41
N LEU A 896 -4.95 -13.42 -20.16
CA LEU A 896 -3.86 -14.34 -19.81
C LEU A 896 -2.80 -14.43 -20.91
N THR A 897 -3.21 -14.42 -22.18
CA THR A 897 -2.26 -14.46 -23.31
C THR A 897 -1.44 -13.18 -23.43
N GLU A 898 -2.00 -12.03 -23.05
CA GLU A 898 -1.25 -10.77 -22.97
C GLU A 898 -0.26 -10.76 -21.80
N LEU A 899 -0.62 -11.37 -20.66
CA LEU A 899 0.24 -11.50 -19.48
C LEU A 899 1.39 -12.50 -19.74
N GLY A 900 1.11 -13.67 -20.31
CA GLY A 900 2.11 -14.69 -20.67
C GLY A 900 3.17 -14.15 -21.63
N ARG A 901 2.76 -13.30 -22.58
CA ARG A 901 3.68 -12.58 -23.49
C ARG A 901 4.61 -11.60 -22.75
N LYS A 902 4.13 -10.89 -21.74
CA LYS A 902 4.97 -9.98 -20.91
C LYS A 902 5.99 -10.75 -20.08
N ARG A 903 5.66 -11.97 -19.66
CA ARG A 903 6.51 -12.85 -18.83
C ARG A 903 7.47 -13.75 -19.66
N GLY A 904 7.46 -13.67 -20.99
CA GLY A 904 8.39 -14.40 -21.85
C GLY A 904 8.14 -15.91 -21.97
N SER A 905 6.96 -16.39 -21.59
CA SER A 905 6.60 -17.81 -21.66
C SER A 905 5.99 -18.17 -23.03
N GLU A 906 6.40 -19.30 -23.62
CA GLU A 906 5.81 -19.90 -24.84
C GLU A 906 4.37 -20.43 -24.63
N SER A 907 3.81 -20.31 -23.42
CA SER A 907 2.51 -20.85 -22.98
C SER A 907 1.26 -20.26 -23.68
N ASN A 908 1.41 -19.42 -24.71
CA ASN A 908 0.26 -18.84 -25.42
C ASN A 908 -0.52 -19.87 -26.28
N ALA A 909 0.14 -20.98 -26.67
CA ALA A 909 -0.50 -22.05 -27.44
C ALA A 909 -1.70 -22.66 -26.70
N CYS A 910 -1.64 -22.84 -25.38
CA CYS A 910 -2.70 -23.47 -24.58
C CYS A 910 -4.07 -22.77 -24.70
N VAL A 911 -4.10 -21.45 -24.98
CA VAL A 911 -5.36 -20.68 -25.15
C VAL A 911 -5.67 -20.45 -26.62
N VAL A 912 -4.66 -20.17 -27.45
CA VAL A 912 -4.85 -19.80 -28.85
C VAL A 912 -5.17 -21.02 -29.72
N THR A 913 -4.57 -22.19 -29.45
CA THR A 913 -4.80 -23.42 -30.23
C THR A 913 -6.26 -23.93 -30.14
N PRO A 914 -6.92 -23.96 -28.96
CA PRO A 914 -8.35 -24.27 -28.87
C PRO A 914 -9.23 -23.29 -29.65
N LEU A 915 -8.97 -21.99 -29.54
CA LEU A 915 -9.73 -20.95 -30.26
C LEU A 915 -9.60 -21.09 -31.77
N LEU A 916 -8.38 -21.28 -32.27
CA LEU A 916 -8.13 -21.50 -33.68
C LEU A 916 -8.81 -22.77 -34.19
N SER A 917 -8.71 -23.87 -33.43
CA SER A 917 -9.35 -25.14 -33.78
C SER A 917 -10.87 -24.99 -33.86
N ALA A 918 -11.50 -24.32 -32.89
CA ALA A 918 -12.93 -24.10 -32.87
C ALA A 918 -13.41 -23.22 -34.04
N VAL A 919 -12.69 -22.14 -34.35
CA VAL A 919 -13.00 -21.28 -35.50
C VAL A 919 -12.90 -22.04 -36.82
N LEU A 920 -11.83 -22.82 -37.04
CA LEU A 920 -11.66 -23.60 -38.26
C LEU A 920 -12.71 -24.71 -38.39
N THR A 921 -13.02 -25.43 -37.31
CA THR A 921 -14.07 -26.44 -37.29
C THR A 921 -15.44 -25.84 -37.59
N ASN A 922 -15.76 -24.67 -37.02
CA ASN A 922 -17.02 -23.98 -37.25
C ASN A 922 -17.18 -23.52 -38.71
N ILE A 923 -16.13 -22.94 -39.30
CA ILE A 923 -16.14 -22.57 -40.73
C ILE A 923 -16.30 -23.83 -41.59
N THR A 924 -15.53 -24.89 -41.31
CA THR A 924 -15.59 -26.17 -42.04
C THR A 924 -16.99 -26.79 -42.04
N GLN A 925 -17.67 -26.79 -40.88
CA GLN A 925 -19.01 -27.36 -40.74
C GLN A 925 -20.08 -26.58 -41.53
N GLN A 926 -19.98 -25.26 -41.58
CA GLN A 926 -20.94 -24.40 -42.29
C GLN A 926 -20.70 -24.38 -43.80
N THR A 927 -19.44 -24.47 -44.25
CA THR A 927 -19.12 -24.58 -45.68
C THR A 927 -19.71 -25.86 -46.30
N ARG A 928 -19.77 -26.96 -45.54
CA ARG A 928 -20.41 -28.23 -45.98
C ARG A 928 -21.94 -28.16 -46.10
N ALA A 929 -22.60 -27.16 -45.53
CA ALA A 929 -24.07 -27.04 -45.56
C ALA A 929 -24.59 -26.19 -46.75
N VAL A 930 -23.70 -25.46 -47.43
CA VAL A 930 -24.03 -24.55 -48.55
C VAL A 930 -23.51 -25.15 -49.85
N GLU A 931 -24.26 -26.10 -50.42
CA GLU A 931 -23.94 -26.69 -51.73
C GLU A 931 -24.49 -25.89 -52.93
N ASP A 932 -25.23 -24.79 -52.72
CA ASP A 932 -25.88 -24.05 -53.82
C ASP A 932 -25.16 -22.75 -54.26
N ASP A 933 -24.73 -22.83 -55.52
CA ASP A 933 -24.40 -21.82 -56.53
C ASP A 933 -24.61 -20.33 -56.16
N THR A 934 -23.61 -19.70 -55.51
CA THR A 934 -23.45 -18.24 -55.56
C THR A 934 -21.98 -17.82 -55.49
N ASP A 935 -21.54 -16.99 -56.46
CA ASP A 935 -20.24 -16.28 -56.53
C ASP A 935 -20.03 -15.23 -55.40
N ALA A 936 -20.78 -15.32 -54.30
CA ALA A 936 -20.66 -14.41 -53.17
C ALA A 936 -19.55 -14.86 -52.21
N VAL A 937 -18.73 -13.91 -51.74
CA VAL A 937 -17.71 -14.16 -50.71
C VAL A 937 -18.42 -14.70 -49.46
N PRO A 938 -18.09 -15.92 -48.97
CA PRO A 938 -18.80 -16.49 -47.83
C PRO A 938 -18.59 -15.60 -46.60
N GLU A 939 -19.68 -15.05 -46.06
CA GLU A 939 -19.64 -14.38 -44.76
C GLU A 939 -19.27 -15.40 -43.69
N LEU A 940 -18.36 -15.02 -42.79
CA LEU A 940 -17.97 -15.88 -41.68
C LEU A 940 -19.20 -16.27 -40.84
N PRO A 941 -19.32 -17.53 -40.42
CA PRO A 941 -20.35 -17.94 -39.48
C PRO A 941 -20.35 -17.09 -38.22
N LYS A 942 -21.53 -16.96 -37.57
CA LYS A 942 -21.73 -16.05 -36.43
C LYS A 942 -20.75 -16.31 -35.28
N PHE A 943 -20.49 -17.60 -34.97
CA PHE A 943 -19.52 -17.99 -33.95
C PHE A 943 -18.08 -17.59 -34.33
N ALA A 944 -17.62 -17.95 -35.53
CA ALA A 944 -16.29 -17.57 -36.02
C ALA A 944 -16.09 -16.05 -36.06
N SER A 945 -17.10 -15.30 -36.52
CA SER A 945 -17.10 -13.84 -36.56
C SER A 945 -17.01 -13.22 -35.15
N PHE A 946 -17.73 -13.77 -34.17
CA PHE A 946 -17.68 -13.35 -32.77
C PHE A 946 -16.27 -13.48 -32.17
N ILE A 947 -15.66 -14.67 -32.31
CA ILE A 947 -14.31 -14.93 -31.79
C ILE A 947 -13.29 -14.00 -32.49
N LEU A 948 -13.40 -13.84 -33.80
CA LEU A 948 -12.51 -12.98 -34.57
C LEU A 948 -12.63 -11.50 -34.17
N LYS A 949 -13.85 -11.03 -33.86
CA LYS A 949 -14.08 -9.67 -33.36
C LYS A 949 -13.44 -9.43 -32.00
N MET A 950 -13.43 -10.44 -31.11
CA MET A 950 -12.75 -10.37 -29.82
C MET A 950 -11.22 -10.36 -29.98
N ILE A 951 -10.68 -11.22 -30.85
CA ILE A 951 -9.22 -11.32 -31.10
C ILE A 951 -8.67 -10.07 -31.81
N THR A 952 -9.42 -9.50 -32.75
CA THR A 952 -9.02 -8.28 -33.49
C THR A 952 -9.15 -6.99 -32.67
N SER A 953 -9.61 -7.06 -31.42
CA SER A 953 -9.74 -5.90 -30.54
C SER A 953 -8.39 -5.33 -30.08
N THR A 954 -7.34 -6.14 -29.99
CA THR A 954 -5.97 -5.70 -29.68
C THR A 954 -4.95 -6.32 -30.66
N GLN A 955 -3.96 -5.52 -31.05
CA GLN A 955 -2.90 -5.97 -31.97
C GLN A 955 -2.03 -7.14 -31.43
N PRO A 956 -1.70 -7.21 -30.13
CA PRO A 956 -0.96 -8.34 -29.58
C PRO A 956 -1.70 -9.68 -29.68
N LEU A 957 -3.00 -9.70 -29.40
CA LEU A 957 -3.83 -10.91 -29.50
C LEU A 957 -3.91 -11.41 -30.94
N LEU A 958 -4.15 -10.49 -31.87
CA LEU A 958 -4.17 -10.78 -33.30
C LEU A 958 -2.84 -11.39 -33.77
N ARG A 959 -1.70 -10.86 -33.31
CA ARG A 959 -0.38 -11.39 -33.66
C ARG A 959 -0.16 -12.82 -33.13
N SER A 960 -0.51 -13.10 -31.88
CA SER A 960 -0.41 -14.44 -31.31
C SER A 960 -1.28 -15.46 -32.06
N PHE A 961 -2.52 -15.07 -32.40
CA PHE A 961 -3.43 -15.89 -33.19
C PHE A 961 -2.90 -16.20 -34.60
N LEU A 962 -2.31 -15.20 -35.26
CA LEU A 962 -1.69 -15.35 -36.59
C LEU A 962 -0.45 -16.23 -36.57
N LEU A 963 0.38 -16.17 -35.52
CA LEU A 963 1.56 -17.02 -35.38
C LEU A 963 1.17 -18.50 -35.23
N GLU A 964 0.16 -18.79 -34.42
CA GLU A 964 -0.38 -20.14 -34.27
C GLU A 964 -0.99 -20.67 -35.58
N LEU A 965 -1.76 -19.82 -36.29
CA LEU A 965 -2.29 -20.16 -37.61
C LEU A 965 -1.18 -20.47 -38.62
N LYS A 966 -0.12 -19.63 -38.65
CA LYS A 966 1.05 -19.87 -39.48
C LYS A 966 1.74 -21.18 -39.13
N GLN A 967 1.92 -21.49 -37.85
CA GLN A 967 2.52 -22.73 -37.39
C GLN A 967 1.70 -23.94 -37.83
N ARG A 968 0.37 -23.88 -37.73
CA ARG A 968 -0.55 -24.96 -38.14
C ARG A 968 -0.57 -25.20 -39.66
N VAL A 969 -0.39 -24.15 -40.45
CA VAL A 969 -0.30 -24.24 -41.92
C VAL A 969 1.06 -24.82 -42.35
N LEU A 970 2.15 -24.38 -41.71
CA LEU A 970 3.50 -24.83 -42.05
C LEU A 970 3.84 -26.24 -41.54
N SER A 971 3.16 -26.74 -40.49
CA SER A 971 3.40 -28.06 -39.92
C SER A 971 2.90 -29.22 -40.80
N GLY A 972 2.20 -28.94 -41.90
CA GLY A 972 1.60 -29.95 -42.77
C GLY A 972 0.36 -30.63 -42.19
N ALA A 973 -0.14 -30.18 -41.03
CA ALA A 973 -1.30 -30.76 -40.36
C ALA A 973 -2.60 -30.67 -41.19
N LEU A 974 -2.62 -29.79 -42.21
CA LEU A 974 -3.76 -29.51 -43.08
C LEU A 974 -3.67 -30.20 -44.45
N ASP A 975 -2.56 -30.87 -44.76
CA ASP A 975 -2.24 -31.35 -46.12
C ASP A 975 -3.24 -32.38 -46.68
N LYS A 976 -4.03 -33.03 -45.81
CA LYS A 976 -5.00 -34.09 -46.17
C LYS A 976 -6.46 -33.68 -46.01
N ASN A 977 -6.77 -32.45 -45.62
CA ASN A 977 -8.13 -32.01 -45.32
C ASN A 977 -8.47 -30.72 -46.09
N ILE A 978 -9.01 -30.90 -47.29
CA ILE A 978 -9.35 -29.82 -48.23
C ILE A 978 -10.35 -28.84 -47.60
N ASP A 979 -11.34 -29.33 -46.85
CA ASP A 979 -12.32 -28.46 -46.18
C ASP A 979 -11.67 -27.55 -45.13
N GLN A 980 -10.67 -28.05 -44.40
CA GLN A 980 -9.92 -27.21 -43.46
C GLN A 980 -9.01 -26.21 -44.19
N GLN A 981 -8.48 -26.56 -45.36
CA GLN A 981 -7.74 -25.62 -46.20
C GLN A 981 -8.68 -24.49 -46.67
N GLU A 982 -9.89 -24.79 -47.15
CA GLU A 982 -10.93 -23.80 -47.49
C GLU A 982 -11.32 -22.91 -46.29
N ALA A 983 -11.45 -23.49 -45.11
CA ALA A 983 -11.73 -22.75 -43.89
C ALA A 983 -10.61 -21.75 -43.54
N VAL A 984 -9.34 -22.13 -43.72
CA VAL A 984 -8.22 -21.23 -43.52
C VAL A 984 -8.22 -20.11 -44.56
N ILE A 985 -8.55 -20.40 -45.82
CA ILE A 985 -8.63 -19.39 -46.89
C ILE A 985 -9.69 -18.33 -46.58
N SER A 986 -10.87 -18.77 -46.12
CA SER A 986 -11.96 -17.89 -45.68
C SER A 986 -11.56 -17.03 -44.48
N LEU A 987 -10.87 -17.62 -43.50
CA LEU A 987 -10.34 -16.92 -42.33
C LEU A 987 -9.30 -15.85 -42.71
N LEU A 988 -8.35 -16.19 -43.59
CA LEU A 988 -7.32 -15.27 -44.11
C LEU A 988 -7.97 -14.09 -44.88
N GLY A 989 -9.04 -14.35 -45.63
CA GLY A 989 -9.82 -13.33 -46.30
C GLY A 989 -10.47 -12.33 -45.34
N ALA A 990 -11.02 -12.80 -44.22
CA ALA A 990 -11.71 -11.96 -43.24
C ALA A 990 -10.80 -11.10 -42.35
N ILE A 991 -9.57 -11.54 -42.10
CA ILE A 991 -8.56 -10.77 -41.34
C ILE A 991 -7.71 -9.84 -42.22
N ARG A 992 -7.91 -9.89 -43.54
CA ARG A 992 -7.25 -9.02 -44.52
C ARG A 992 -7.52 -7.55 -44.19
N GLY A 993 -6.45 -6.75 -44.09
CA GLY A 993 -6.52 -5.32 -43.74
C GLY A 993 -6.45 -5.01 -42.23
N LYS A 994 -6.57 -6.03 -41.36
CA LYS A 994 -6.39 -5.89 -39.90
C LYS A 994 -5.07 -6.51 -39.40
N ALA A 995 -4.52 -7.46 -40.17
CA ALA A 995 -3.34 -8.27 -39.86
C ALA A 995 -2.07 -7.88 -40.66
N GLU A 996 -0.89 -8.31 -40.18
CA GLU A 996 0.37 -8.17 -40.91
C GLU A 996 0.31 -8.92 -42.26
N THR A 997 0.47 -8.19 -43.36
CA THR A 997 0.36 -8.71 -44.73
C THR A 997 1.36 -9.82 -45.03
N SER A 998 2.52 -9.81 -44.36
CA SER A 998 3.58 -10.83 -44.49
C SER A 998 3.11 -12.22 -44.06
N ILE A 999 2.44 -12.34 -42.90
CA ILE A 999 1.98 -13.63 -42.35
C ILE A 999 0.83 -14.18 -43.19
N VAL A 1000 -0.12 -13.31 -43.57
CA VAL A 1000 -1.25 -13.67 -44.44
C VAL A 1000 -0.74 -14.18 -45.80
N LYS A 1001 0.27 -13.49 -46.37
CA LYS A 1001 0.95 -13.90 -47.61
C LYS A 1001 1.63 -15.27 -47.47
N THR A 1002 2.41 -15.49 -46.42
CA THR A 1002 3.11 -16.77 -46.21
C THR A 1002 2.12 -17.93 -46.11
N CYS A 1003 1.02 -17.78 -45.36
CA CYS A 1003 0.02 -18.84 -45.21
C CYS A 1003 -0.72 -19.11 -46.52
N ALA A 1004 -1.13 -18.07 -47.25
CA ALA A 1004 -1.83 -18.22 -48.52
C ALA A 1004 -0.97 -18.88 -49.61
N LEU A 1005 0.33 -18.56 -49.67
CA LEU A 1005 1.28 -19.20 -50.58
C LEU A 1005 1.49 -20.68 -50.24
N GLN A 1006 1.69 -21.01 -48.96
CA GLN A 1006 1.85 -22.39 -48.52
C GLN A 1006 0.63 -23.24 -48.85
N ILE A 1007 -0.58 -22.73 -48.62
CA ILE A 1007 -1.83 -23.44 -48.96
C ILE A 1007 -1.97 -23.59 -50.48
N SER A 1008 -1.57 -22.58 -51.27
CA SER A 1008 -1.54 -22.68 -52.73
C SER A 1008 -0.59 -23.79 -53.21
N GLU A 1009 0.57 -23.94 -52.58
CA GLU A 1009 1.53 -25.02 -52.87
C GLU A 1009 1.02 -26.38 -52.43
N GLN A 1010 0.41 -26.49 -51.24
CA GLN A 1010 -0.23 -27.72 -50.75
C GLN A 1010 -1.34 -28.19 -51.70
N LEU A 1011 -2.21 -27.27 -52.13
CA LEU A 1011 -3.29 -27.56 -53.08
C LEU A 1011 -2.75 -27.97 -54.46
N LYS A 1012 -1.57 -27.49 -54.89
CA LYS A 1012 -0.91 -27.92 -56.14
C LYS A 1012 -0.32 -29.33 -56.04
N ALA A 1013 0.23 -29.69 -54.88
CA ALA A 1013 0.82 -31.01 -54.64
C ALA A 1013 -0.22 -32.16 -54.63
N CYS A 1014 -1.50 -31.85 -54.41
CA CYS A 1014 -2.60 -32.83 -54.46
C CYS A 1014 -2.97 -33.35 -55.87
N ASP A 1015 -2.35 -32.86 -56.95
CA ASP A 1015 -2.63 -33.29 -58.35
C ASP A 1015 -2.28 -34.77 -58.63
N GLY A 1016 -1.58 -35.46 -57.73
CA GLY A 1016 -1.11 -36.83 -57.94
C GLY A 1016 -2.02 -37.97 -57.47
N SER A 1017 -3.12 -37.70 -56.73
CA SER A 1017 -4.00 -38.75 -56.19
C SER A 1017 -5.40 -38.70 -56.81
N ASP A 1018 -5.67 -39.67 -57.66
CA ASP A 1018 -6.87 -39.86 -58.46
C ASP A 1018 -8.08 -40.29 -57.58
N VAL A 1019 -8.94 -39.35 -57.15
CA VAL A 1019 -10.28 -39.65 -56.61
C VAL A 1019 -11.28 -38.57 -57.07
N GLY A 1020 -12.28 -38.98 -57.86
CA GLY A 1020 -13.15 -38.09 -58.65
C GLY A 1020 -14.12 -37.18 -57.88
N GLU A 1021 -14.35 -37.36 -56.59
CA GLU A 1021 -15.27 -36.52 -55.80
C GLU A 1021 -14.61 -35.22 -55.30
N GLN A 1022 -13.32 -35.23 -54.96
CA GLN A 1022 -12.61 -34.07 -54.39
C GLN A 1022 -12.09 -33.08 -55.44
N ARG A 1023 -12.17 -33.41 -56.74
CA ARG A 1023 -11.59 -32.59 -57.81
C ARG A 1023 -12.25 -31.21 -57.93
N ASN A 1024 -13.57 -31.14 -57.74
CA ASN A 1024 -14.32 -29.89 -57.80
C ASN A 1024 -14.04 -29.00 -56.59
N GLU A 1025 -13.91 -29.59 -55.39
CA GLU A 1025 -13.54 -28.90 -54.15
C GLU A 1025 -12.12 -28.34 -54.22
N ILE A 1026 -11.15 -29.14 -54.70
CA ILE A 1026 -9.77 -28.68 -54.92
C ILE A 1026 -9.73 -27.50 -55.90
N GLN A 1027 -10.52 -27.56 -56.98
CA GLN A 1027 -10.57 -26.49 -57.98
C GLN A 1027 -11.24 -25.22 -57.44
N ARG A 1028 -12.27 -25.35 -56.60
CA ARG A 1028 -12.93 -24.25 -55.89
C ARG A 1028 -11.96 -23.59 -54.90
N ALA A 1029 -11.32 -24.37 -54.03
CA ALA A 1029 -10.32 -23.90 -53.08
C ALA A 1029 -9.17 -23.15 -53.80
N ARG A 1030 -8.63 -23.72 -54.88
CA ARG A 1030 -7.58 -23.09 -55.71
C ARG A 1030 -8.02 -21.72 -56.25
N SER A 1031 -9.24 -21.64 -56.76
CA SER A 1031 -9.80 -20.39 -57.29
C SER A 1031 -9.91 -19.32 -56.18
N GLN A 1032 -10.38 -19.71 -55.00
CA GLN A 1032 -10.49 -18.82 -53.84
C GLN A 1032 -9.13 -18.33 -53.32
N VAL A 1033 -8.11 -19.19 -53.26
CA VAL A 1033 -6.74 -18.77 -52.88
C VAL A 1033 -6.15 -17.81 -53.91
N GLN A 1034 -6.37 -18.06 -55.19
CA GLN A 1034 -5.85 -17.20 -56.26
C GLN A 1034 -6.51 -15.81 -56.24
N ILE A 1035 -7.81 -15.75 -55.94
CA ILE A 1035 -8.53 -14.49 -55.72
C ILE A 1035 -7.97 -13.76 -54.49
N LEU A 1036 -7.64 -14.48 -53.42
CA LEU A 1036 -7.03 -13.88 -52.22
C LEU A 1036 -5.61 -13.35 -52.50
N LEU A 1037 -4.78 -14.10 -53.23
CA LEU A 1037 -3.40 -13.74 -53.60
C LEU A 1037 -3.35 -12.54 -54.56
N SER A 1038 -4.23 -12.48 -55.57
CA SER A 1038 -4.34 -11.32 -56.47
C SER A 1038 -4.77 -10.06 -55.71
N LYS A 1039 -5.74 -10.20 -54.80
CA LYS A 1039 -6.17 -9.13 -53.88
C LYS A 1039 -5.05 -8.66 -52.93
N LEU A 1040 -4.04 -9.48 -52.64
CA LEU A 1040 -2.89 -9.12 -51.79
C LEU A 1040 -1.72 -8.49 -52.59
N GLN A 1041 -1.90 -8.19 -53.88
CA GLN A 1041 -0.88 -7.64 -54.80
C GLN A 1041 0.33 -8.58 -54.96
N ILE A 1042 0.10 -9.89 -55.14
CA ILE A 1042 1.18 -10.90 -55.24
C ILE A 1042 1.22 -11.59 -56.60
N VAL A 1043 0.25 -11.34 -57.49
CA VAL A 1043 0.25 -11.91 -58.84
C VAL A 1043 -0.18 -10.82 -59.83
N ASP A 1044 0.65 -10.60 -60.85
CA ASP A 1044 0.30 -9.89 -62.09
C ASP A 1044 -0.77 -10.67 -62.88
#